data_AF-A0A2T8HTK6-F1
#
_entry.id   AF-A0A2T8HTK6-F1
#
_cell.length_a   1.000
_cell.length_b   1.000
_cell.length_c   1.000
_cell.angle_alpha   90.00
_cell.angle_beta   90.00
_cell.angle_gamma   90.00
#
_symmetry.space_group_name_H-M   'P 1'
#
loop_
_entity.id
_entity.type
_entity.pdbx_description
1 polymer ?
#
loop_
_entity_poly.entity_id
_entity_poly.type
_entity_poly.pdbx_seq_one_letter_code
_entity_poly.pdbx_strand_id
1 'polypeptide(L)'
;MEYSLARSLWSGPLSAPQAPAQDLAARIAQGLDYPEALAALQALARHGLPLDPALTRALAQWDWSIDLAQVAMQATVSARVDPEPALAELQRRVEAQGRRFGVLAWALWGLGRCEQARAVLADLDPQSDSYDADRLARAELAILSGEAPEPLALPGALRLSLLHLWRNRGARALTQRYQTLHFGFSAHPPLWAWLIDVFITERDFTHARHAVERLRAAHPEGHAEVVAQRIRLAIEQNDPATARRLLTKHLPADTPWTWSERQHLQHLRCLLLEAAQAPIPDYAAAYQHACAAQRLYPENAALRGLWLTLREICEDWDGLAAELMSDNRFAPDRAAILARIGRPDAALRLTEIPPPLPPDTALRLRLSRTQWHMRCGALEAAAAELDPMPQDWPLRADHAYWAAEIALAKRDTKAARRALSPALSRHPTRLGLILSAARMEYFAGEFAAAQDHLQRFHELKTIELGTPPKDDLRDMIVRDAAEAQTEGRAATNSPGLAARHFALTPPDFIPPQQTQVVPRQLWHYWEGPRSSGVSRGIETWAQLHQGFAQRVFDAQSAAAWLEQNAPDLAPVFARLSQPALRADLFRVALIAQEGGVFADLDEFPRAPVTPWLADARAVMVIEEGHGTIANNFLATLPALPLFTRLTARIANRLTKTQTPYAWWDSGPAQLTLEVFAAQQSETERAGLRFLTQAAYEQRISTNLPFVHKRSPDHWR
;
A
#
# COMPACT_ATOMS: atom_id res chain seq x y z
N MET A 1 27.35 25.32 -11.37
CA MET A 1 27.49 23.91 -11.78
C MET A 1 26.25 23.09 -11.42
N GLU A 2 25.84 23.09 -10.15
CA GLU A 2 24.70 22.30 -9.64
C GLU A 2 23.40 22.49 -10.46
N TYR A 3 22.95 23.73 -10.70
CA TYR A 3 21.72 23.97 -11.49
C TYR A 3 21.80 23.52 -12.96
N SER A 4 22.98 23.58 -13.58
CA SER A 4 23.16 23.11 -14.96
C SER A 4 23.11 21.58 -15.05
N LEU A 5 23.72 20.91 -14.08
CA LEU A 5 23.69 19.45 -13.96
C LEU A 5 22.29 18.94 -13.64
N ALA A 6 21.61 19.54 -12.66
CA ALA A 6 20.23 19.20 -12.32
C ALA A 6 19.28 19.40 -13.51
N ARG A 7 19.40 20.52 -14.24
CA ARG A 7 18.62 20.74 -15.47
C ARG A 7 18.87 19.66 -16.52
N SER A 8 20.12 19.23 -16.69
CA SER A 8 20.48 18.17 -17.63
C SER A 8 19.84 16.83 -17.23
N LEU A 9 20.00 16.41 -15.97
CA LEU A 9 19.41 15.18 -15.42
C LEU A 9 17.88 15.18 -15.48
N TRP A 10 17.26 16.35 -15.27
CA TRP A 10 15.81 16.52 -15.43
C TRP A 10 15.36 16.20 -16.85
N SER A 11 16.05 16.76 -17.85
CA SER A 11 15.72 16.56 -19.27
C SER A 11 15.96 15.14 -19.78
N GLY A 12 16.90 14.40 -19.18
CA GLY A 12 17.20 13.02 -19.57
C GLY A 12 18.42 12.44 -18.86
N PRO A 13 18.72 11.14 -19.06
CA PRO A 13 19.96 10.55 -18.57
C PRO A 13 21.18 11.20 -19.24
N LEU A 14 22.30 11.29 -18.51
CA LEU A 14 23.55 11.76 -19.08
C LEU A 14 24.13 10.70 -20.03
N SER A 15 24.59 11.12 -21.21
CA SER A 15 25.27 10.23 -22.16
C SER A 15 26.61 9.72 -21.62
N ALA A 16 27.29 10.51 -20.78
CA ALA A 16 28.52 10.16 -20.08
C ALA A 16 28.38 10.48 -18.58
N PRO A 17 27.87 9.55 -17.75
CA PRO A 17 27.67 9.77 -16.31
C PRO A 17 28.94 10.12 -15.53
N GLN A 18 30.13 9.75 -16.04
CA GLN A 18 31.42 10.06 -15.43
C GLN A 18 31.91 11.48 -15.74
N ALA A 19 31.38 12.15 -16.78
CA ALA A 19 31.89 13.44 -17.23
C ALA A 19 31.84 14.55 -16.15
N PRO A 20 30.77 14.67 -15.32
CA PRO A 20 30.75 15.64 -14.23
C PRO A 20 31.88 15.43 -13.20
N ALA A 21 32.22 14.18 -12.89
CA ALA A 21 33.32 13.86 -11.99
C ALA A 21 34.69 14.13 -12.63
N GLN A 22 34.85 13.88 -13.93
CA GLN A 22 36.07 14.21 -14.66
C GLN A 22 36.31 15.73 -14.71
N ASP A 23 35.27 16.51 -14.99
CA ASP A 23 35.34 17.98 -14.98
C ASP A 23 35.69 18.52 -13.58
N LEU A 24 35.05 17.99 -12.54
CA LEU A 24 35.38 18.36 -11.17
C LEU A 24 36.82 18.00 -10.80
N ALA A 25 37.32 16.83 -11.20
CA ALA A 25 38.71 16.45 -10.98
C ALA A 25 39.69 17.43 -11.66
N ALA A 26 39.39 17.86 -12.89
CA ALA A 26 40.20 18.84 -13.61
C ALA A 26 40.18 20.22 -12.90
N ARG A 27 39.02 20.67 -12.44
CA ARG A 27 38.89 21.92 -11.67
C ARG A 27 39.66 21.88 -10.35
N ILE A 28 39.58 20.77 -9.61
CA ILE A 28 40.39 20.56 -8.40
C ILE A 28 41.88 20.68 -8.74
N ALA A 29 42.33 20.03 -9.83
CA ALA A 29 43.72 20.13 -10.29
C ALA A 29 44.13 21.56 -10.69
N GLN A 30 43.18 22.40 -11.11
CA GLN A 30 43.39 23.82 -11.45
C GLN A 30 43.29 24.77 -10.24
N GLY A 31 43.17 24.23 -9.02
CA GLY A 31 43.18 25.03 -7.79
C GLY A 31 41.80 25.42 -7.27
N LEU A 32 40.74 24.65 -7.59
CA LEU A 32 39.45 24.79 -6.92
C LEU A 32 39.63 24.66 -5.40
N ASP A 33 38.99 25.53 -4.63
CA ASP A 33 39.09 25.48 -3.17
C ASP A 33 38.34 24.28 -2.57
N TYR A 34 38.63 23.98 -1.31
CA TYR A 34 38.06 22.83 -0.62
C TYR A 34 36.53 22.93 -0.43
N PRO A 35 35.96 24.07 0.06
CA PRO A 35 34.51 24.18 0.21
C PRO A 35 33.73 23.99 -1.09
N GLU A 36 34.19 24.56 -2.21
CA GLU A 36 33.55 24.39 -3.50
C GLU A 36 33.70 22.95 -4.03
N ALA A 37 34.86 22.32 -3.85
CA ALA A 37 35.08 20.94 -4.21
C ALA A 37 34.17 19.99 -3.41
N LEU A 38 34.07 20.18 -2.10
CA LEU A 38 33.21 19.40 -1.22
C LEU A 38 31.73 19.55 -1.60
N ALA A 39 31.26 20.78 -1.82
CA ALA A 39 29.89 21.03 -2.25
C ALA A 39 29.57 20.36 -3.58
N ALA A 40 30.52 20.38 -4.53
CA ALA A 40 30.37 19.71 -5.82
C ALA A 40 30.36 18.17 -5.66
N LEU A 41 31.22 17.59 -4.83
CA LEU A 41 31.22 16.14 -4.53
C LEU A 41 29.91 15.71 -3.87
N GLN A 42 29.40 16.49 -2.92
CA GLN A 42 28.10 16.26 -2.27
C GLN A 42 26.95 16.33 -3.29
N ALA A 43 27.01 17.27 -4.24
CA ALA A 43 26.02 17.35 -5.31
C ALA A 43 26.05 16.11 -6.22
N LEU A 44 27.24 15.64 -6.62
CA LEU A 44 27.39 14.40 -7.38
C LEU A 44 26.81 13.20 -6.61
N ALA A 45 27.16 13.05 -5.34
CA ALA A 45 26.65 11.98 -4.48
C ALA A 45 25.12 12.03 -4.33
N ARG A 46 24.56 13.23 -4.12
CA ARG A 46 23.09 13.45 -4.01
C ARG A 46 22.35 13.03 -5.28
N HIS A 47 22.95 13.25 -6.44
CA HIS A 47 22.43 12.84 -7.74
C HIS A 47 22.76 11.39 -8.12
N GLY A 48 23.40 10.62 -7.22
CA GLY A 48 23.81 9.23 -7.48
C GLY A 48 24.81 9.08 -8.64
N LEU A 49 25.58 10.12 -8.92
CA LEU A 49 26.61 10.09 -9.97
C LEU A 49 27.92 9.50 -9.44
N PRO A 50 28.74 8.88 -10.32
CA PRO A 50 30.08 8.46 -9.96
C PRO A 50 30.88 9.62 -9.35
N LEU A 51 31.60 9.35 -8.27
CA LEU A 51 32.49 10.35 -7.66
C LEU A 51 33.90 10.33 -8.23
N ASP A 52 34.36 9.18 -8.74
CA ASP A 52 35.67 9.10 -9.36
C ASP A 52 35.64 9.60 -10.82
N PRO A 53 36.69 10.33 -11.26
CA PRO A 53 37.98 10.54 -10.57
C PRO A 53 38.05 11.74 -9.60
N ALA A 54 36.97 12.50 -9.41
CA ALA A 54 36.99 13.72 -8.56
C ALA A 54 37.35 13.44 -7.11
N LEU A 55 36.76 12.41 -6.51
CA LEU A 55 37.06 12.04 -5.13
C LEU A 55 38.53 11.62 -4.97
N THR A 56 39.02 10.73 -5.85
CA THR A 56 40.45 10.37 -5.88
C THR A 56 41.35 11.61 -5.97
N ARG A 57 41.00 12.58 -6.82
CA ARG A 57 41.79 13.82 -6.97
C ARG A 57 41.71 14.71 -5.74
N ALA A 58 40.53 14.84 -5.12
CA ALA A 58 40.35 15.58 -3.88
C ALA A 58 41.22 14.99 -2.76
N LEU A 59 41.23 13.66 -2.62
CA LEU A 59 42.03 12.94 -1.63
C LEU A 59 43.54 13.01 -1.88
N ALA A 60 43.96 13.29 -3.11
CA ALA A 60 45.37 13.54 -3.44
C ALA A 60 45.82 14.98 -3.09
N GLN A 61 44.87 15.91 -2.92
CA GLN A 61 45.14 17.33 -2.68
C GLN A 61 44.86 17.76 -1.24
N TRP A 62 43.88 17.13 -0.59
CA TRP A 62 43.49 17.39 0.79
C TRP A 62 43.50 16.09 1.58
N ASP A 63 43.92 16.19 2.83
CA ASP A 63 43.76 15.09 3.77
C ASP A 63 42.27 14.76 3.93
N TRP A 64 42.00 13.48 4.17
CA TRP A 64 40.67 13.03 4.55
C TRP A 64 40.12 13.84 5.74
N SER A 65 39.00 14.49 5.49
CA SER A 65 38.15 15.11 6.50
C SER A 65 36.97 14.19 6.83
N ILE A 66 36.26 14.48 7.94
CA ILE A 66 35.00 13.80 8.25
C ILE A 66 33.98 14.00 7.11
N ASP A 67 33.94 15.18 6.49
CA ASP A 67 33.01 15.47 5.40
C ASP A 67 33.33 14.66 4.12
N LEU A 68 34.60 14.54 3.74
CA LEU A 68 35.02 13.71 2.60
C LEU A 68 34.77 12.22 2.87
N ALA A 69 35.02 11.75 4.10
CA ALA A 69 34.71 10.39 4.50
C ALA A 69 33.21 10.09 4.46
N GLN A 70 32.38 11.04 4.90
CA GLN A 70 30.92 10.93 4.82
C GLN A 70 30.43 10.88 3.37
N VAL A 71 30.99 11.71 2.47
CA VAL A 71 30.64 11.69 1.05
C VAL A 71 31.05 10.37 0.39
N ALA A 72 32.24 9.86 0.68
CA ALA A 72 32.69 8.56 0.21
C ALA A 72 31.78 7.42 0.70
N MET A 73 31.37 7.48 1.98
CA MET A 73 30.44 6.52 2.56
C MET A 73 29.07 6.54 1.86
N GLN A 74 28.51 7.73 1.66
CA GLN A 74 27.24 7.89 0.94
C GLN A 74 27.32 7.31 -0.48
N ALA A 75 28.37 7.64 -1.23
CA ALA A 75 28.53 7.15 -2.60
C ALA A 75 28.69 5.63 -2.68
N THR A 76 29.35 5.02 -1.69
CA THR A 76 29.54 3.57 -1.65
C THR A 76 28.22 2.84 -1.43
N VAL A 77 27.38 3.36 -0.53
CA VAL A 77 26.02 2.84 -0.29
C VAL A 77 25.16 2.97 -1.55
N SER A 78 25.18 4.13 -2.21
CA SER A 78 24.41 4.39 -3.43
C SER A 78 24.85 3.52 -4.60
N ALA A 79 26.16 3.32 -4.77
CA ALA A 79 26.73 2.43 -5.78
C ALA A 79 26.48 0.94 -5.48
N ARG A 80 25.97 0.60 -4.28
CA ARG A 80 25.81 -0.78 -3.79
C ARG A 80 27.12 -1.57 -3.85
N VAL A 81 28.22 -0.91 -3.50
CA VAL A 81 29.56 -1.50 -3.38
C VAL A 81 29.85 -1.74 -1.90
N ASP A 82 30.89 -2.51 -1.60
CA ASP A 82 31.34 -2.79 -0.23
C ASP A 82 31.57 -1.50 0.58
N PRO A 83 30.78 -1.22 1.63
CA PRO A 83 30.90 -0.01 2.44
C PRO A 83 32.10 -0.02 3.40
N GLU A 84 32.75 -1.17 3.65
CA GLU A 84 33.76 -1.29 4.70
C GLU A 84 34.94 -0.30 4.57
N PRO A 85 35.54 -0.08 3.38
CA PRO A 85 36.67 0.84 3.28
C PRO A 85 36.29 2.29 3.64
N ALA A 86 35.13 2.75 3.16
CA ALA A 86 34.65 4.11 3.43
C ALA A 86 34.20 4.28 4.89
N LEU A 87 33.57 3.26 5.45
CA LEU A 87 33.18 3.24 6.86
C LEU A 87 34.41 3.27 7.79
N ALA A 88 35.44 2.47 7.51
CA ALA A 88 36.67 2.43 8.30
C ALA A 88 37.41 3.78 8.27
N GLU A 89 37.41 4.46 7.11
CA GLU A 89 37.93 5.81 6.99
C GLU A 89 37.13 6.82 7.80
N LEU A 90 35.80 6.81 7.69
CA LEU A 90 34.92 7.68 8.47
C LEU A 90 35.14 7.49 9.98
N GLN A 91 35.21 6.24 10.42
CA GLN A 91 35.49 5.90 11.82
C GLN A 91 36.82 6.48 12.27
N ARG A 92 37.91 6.23 11.54
CA ARG A 92 39.24 6.74 11.91
C ARG A 92 39.27 8.26 12.01
N ARG A 93 38.56 8.99 11.14
CA ARG A 93 38.54 10.46 11.17
C ARG A 93 37.70 11.01 12.31
N VAL A 94 36.57 10.39 12.62
CA VAL A 94 35.75 10.75 13.79
C VAL A 94 36.53 10.52 15.08
N GLU A 95 37.18 9.36 15.22
CA GLU A 95 38.01 9.01 16.39
C GLU A 95 39.22 9.94 16.54
N ALA A 96 39.96 10.18 15.46
CA ALA A 96 41.15 11.04 15.50
C ALA A 96 40.83 12.51 15.82
N GLN A 97 39.65 13.01 15.44
CA GLN A 97 39.23 14.39 15.69
C GLN A 97 38.38 14.55 16.96
N GLY A 98 37.93 13.45 17.59
CA GLY A 98 37.13 13.49 18.82
C GLY A 98 35.78 14.18 18.66
N ARG A 99 35.17 14.17 17.47
CA ARG A 99 33.92 14.90 17.18
C ARG A 99 33.09 14.24 16.08
N ARG A 100 31.80 14.58 16.07
CA ARG A 100 30.75 14.13 15.14
C ARG A 100 30.52 12.62 15.18
N PHE A 101 30.56 12.02 16.37
CA PHE A 101 30.28 10.60 16.55
C PHE A 101 28.86 10.21 16.12
N GLY A 102 27.90 11.14 16.16
CA GLY A 102 26.56 10.95 15.64
C GLY A 102 26.53 10.65 14.15
N VAL A 103 27.44 11.23 13.34
CA VAL A 103 27.52 10.94 11.90
C VAL A 103 27.94 9.49 11.67
N LEU A 104 28.97 9.02 12.38
CA LEU A 104 29.41 7.63 12.33
C LEU A 104 28.31 6.68 12.83
N ALA A 105 27.65 7.03 13.93
CA ALA A 105 26.57 6.24 14.50
C ALA A 105 25.41 6.04 13.53
N TRP A 106 24.97 7.11 12.83
CA TRP A 106 23.91 6.99 11.82
C TRP A 106 24.33 6.21 10.58
N ALA A 107 25.60 6.28 10.18
CA ALA A 107 26.14 5.45 9.11
C ALA A 107 26.12 3.96 9.49
N LEU A 108 26.60 3.62 10.70
CA LEU A 108 26.55 2.26 11.25
C LEU A 108 25.10 1.76 11.39
N TRP A 109 24.20 2.62 11.89
CA TRP A 109 22.79 2.32 12.01
C TRP A 109 22.15 1.99 10.66
N GLY A 110 22.41 2.80 9.63
CA GLY A 110 21.91 2.57 8.27
C GLY A 110 22.36 1.24 7.68
N LEU A 111 23.54 0.75 8.06
CA LEU A 111 24.06 -0.57 7.71
C LEU A 111 23.54 -1.71 8.60
N GLY A 112 22.61 -1.44 9.50
CA GLY A 112 22.06 -2.41 10.47
C GLY A 112 23.00 -2.75 11.63
N ARG A 113 24.15 -2.09 11.78
CA ARG A 113 25.14 -2.31 12.86
C ARG A 113 24.75 -1.56 14.13
N CYS A 114 23.54 -1.85 14.64
CA CYS A 114 22.88 -1.06 15.68
C CYS A 114 23.64 -1.05 17.02
N GLU A 115 24.29 -2.15 17.39
CA GLU A 115 25.11 -2.20 18.61
C GLU A 115 26.36 -1.33 18.50
N GLN A 116 27.06 -1.40 17.37
CA GLN A 116 28.23 -0.55 17.11
C GLN A 116 27.83 0.92 17.05
N ALA A 117 26.71 1.25 16.40
CA ALA A 117 26.17 2.60 16.34
C ALA A 117 25.95 3.22 17.73
N ARG A 118 25.51 2.41 18.71
CA ARG A 118 25.38 2.86 20.11
C ARG A 118 26.72 2.92 20.83
N ALA A 119 27.60 1.94 20.60
CA ALA A 119 28.90 1.86 21.26
C ALA A 119 29.77 3.09 20.97
N VAL A 120 29.77 3.59 19.72
CA VAL A 120 30.56 4.79 19.35
C VAL A 120 30.03 6.08 19.99
N LEU A 121 28.85 6.05 20.61
CA LEU A 121 28.27 7.18 21.34
C LEU A 121 28.36 7.03 22.87
N ALA A 122 28.96 5.96 23.39
CA ALA A 122 29.01 5.71 24.83
C ALA A 122 29.83 6.80 25.56
N ASP A 123 31.04 7.05 25.07
CA ASP A 123 32.05 7.90 25.73
C ASP A 123 32.31 9.17 24.91
N LEU A 124 31.39 10.13 25.01
CA LEU A 124 31.47 11.42 24.32
C LEU A 124 32.29 12.44 25.12
N ASP A 125 33.18 13.19 24.46
CA ASP A 125 33.94 14.28 25.07
C ASP A 125 33.07 15.54 25.25
N PRO A 126 32.81 16.01 26.49
CA PRO A 126 32.04 17.22 26.76
C PRO A 126 32.64 18.51 26.20
N GLN A 127 33.93 18.51 25.85
CA GLN A 127 34.60 19.67 25.24
C GLN A 127 34.46 19.73 23.72
N SER A 128 33.93 18.66 23.10
CA SER A 128 33.75 18.57 21.66
C SER A 128 32.70 19.56 21.15
N ASP A 129 32.97 20.19 20.01
CA ASP A 129 32.05 21.13 19.35
C ASP A 129 30.73 20.47 18.89
N SER A 130 30.72 19.15 18.74
CA SER A 130 29.56 18.34 18.36
C SER A 130 28.86 17.66 19.53
N TYR A 131 29.30 17.86 20.77
CA TYR A 131 28.85 17.10 21.94
C TYR A 131 27.33 17.05 22.08
N ASP A 132 26.65 18.20 21.94
CA ASP A 132 25.19 18.28 22.04
C ASP A 132 24.47 17.52 20.91
N ALA A 133 25.00 17.57 19.69
CA ALA A 133 24.45 16.84 18.55
C ALA A 133 24.65 15.33 18.70
N ASP A 134 25.81 14.90 19.21
CA ASP A 134 26.13 13.50 19.45
C ASP A 134 25.26 12.92 20.59
N ARG A 135 24.98 13.71 21.64
CA ARG A 135 24.01 13.34 22.69
C ARG A 135 22.58 13.22 22.18
N LEU A 136 22.15 14.12 21.29
CA LEU A 136 20.84 14.01 20.64
C LEU A 136 20.74 12.72 19.82
N ALA A 137 21.79 12.38 19.05
CA ALA A 137 21.86 11.12 18.30
C ALA A 137 21.82 9.91 19.24
N ARG A 138 22.55 9.95 20.36
CA ARG A 138 22.57 8.88 21.37
C ARG A 138 21.19 8.63 21.96
N ALA A 139 20.52 9.68 22.40
CA ALA A 139 19.18 9.58 22.94
C ALA A 139 18.18 9.07 21.89
N GLU A 140 18.27 9.52 20.64
CA GLU A 140 17.41 9.03 19.56
C GLU A 140 17.64 7.56 19.24
N LEU A 141 18.89 7.11 19.10
CA LEU A 141 19.21 5.71 18.87
C LEU A 141 18.78 4.81 20.03
N ALA A 142 18.94 5.26 21.27
CA ALA A 142 18.40 4.55 22.44
C ALA A 142 16.88 4.34 22.31
N ILE A 143 16.14 5.39 21.95
CA ILE A 143 14.68 5.31 21.74
C ILE A 143 14.33 4.35 20.60
N LEU A 144 15.05 4.41 19.48
CA LEU A 144 14.83 3.52 18.34
C LEU A 144 15.20 2.05 18.64
N SER A 145 16.06 1.82 19.63
CA SER A 145 16.38 0.49 20.16
C SER A 145 15.44 0.02 21.29
N GLY A 146 14.41 0.79 21.63
CA GLY A 146 13.47 0.44 22.71
C GLY A 146 13.99 0.73 24.12
N GLU A 147 15.09 1.46 24.25
CA GLU A 147 15.72 1.82 25.52
C GLU A 147 15.21 3.19 26.03
N ALA A 148 15.40 3.43 27.32
CA ALA A 148 15.11 4.74 27.90
C ALA A 148 16.22 5.74 27.48
N PRO A 149 15.87 6.90 26.88
CA PRO A 149 16.86 7.92 26.57
C PRO A 149 17.41 8.57 27.84
N GLU A 150 18.60 9.13 27.73
CA GLU A 150 19.11 10.05 28.76
C GLU A 150 18.21 11.31 28.88
N PRO A 151 18.11 11.91 30.08
CA PRO A 151 17.48 13.22 30.23
C PRO A 151 18.28 14.30 29.49
N LEU A 152 17.61 15.03 28.60
CA LEU A 152 18.22 16.12 27.82
C LEU A 152 17.53 17.45 28.14
N ALA A 153 18.34 18.50 28.34
CA ALA A 153 17.91 19.89 28.48
C ALA A 153 18.41 20.74 27.30
N LEU A 154 18.32 20.20 26.09
CA LEU A 154 18.83 20.77 24.84
C LEU A 154 17.70 21.10 23.85
N PRO A 155 17.90 22.03 22.90
CA PRO A 155 17.02 22.17 21.75
C PRO A 155 16.81 20.81 21.06
N GLY A 156 15.55 20.40 20.87
CA GLY A 156 15.19 19.09 20.32
C GLY A 156 14.86 18.00 21.35
N ALA A 157 15.21 18.18 22.63
CA ALA A 157 14.89 17.21 23.69
C ALA A 157 13.38 16.93 23.83
N LEU A 158 12.53 17.95 23.64
CA LEU A 158 11.08 17.78 23.65
C LEU A 158 10.60 16.83 22.54
N ARG A 159 11.18 16.89 21.34
CA ARG A 159 10.86 15.97 20.24
C ARG A 159 11.15 14.53 20.66
N LEU A 160 12.33 14.28 21.23
CA LEU A 160 12.76 12.96 21.67
C LEU A 160 11.92 12.44 22.84
N SER A 161 11.54 13.30 23.79
CA SER A 161 10.62 12.95 24.88
C SER A 161 9.24 12.51 24.35
N LEU A 162 8.69 13.24 23.38
CA LEU A 162 7.41 12.88 22.75
C LEU A 162 7.53 11.62 21.87
N LEU A 163 8.64 11.45 21.16
CA LEU A 163 8.95 10.25 20.38
C LEU A 163 9.01 9.01 21.29
N HIS A 164 9.75 9.10 22.40
CA HIS A 164 9.83 8.05 23.40
C HIS A 164 8.46 7.73 23.99
N LEU A 165 7.65 8.75 24.31
CA LEU A 165 6.30 8.56 24.81
C LEU A 165 5.41 7.83 23.79
N TRP A 166 5.42 8.26 22.53
CA TRP A 166 4.64 7.64 21.46
C TRP A 166 5.05 6.17 21.24
N ARG A 167 6.36 5.89 21.19
CA ARG A 167 6.89 4.54 21.04
C ARG A 167 6.57 3.63 22.24
N ASN A 168 6.59 4.14 23.47
CA ASN A 168 6.37 3.30 24.68
C ASN A 168 4.92 3.23 25.17
N ARG A 169 4.14 4.29 24.94
CA ARG A 169 2.79 4.44 25.49
C ARG A 169 1.70 4.54 24.41
N GLY A 170 2.07 4.74 23.14
CA GLY A 170 1.16 4.79 21.99
C GLY A 170 0.58 6.18 21.73
N ALA A 171 -0.23 6.28 20.69
CA ALA A 171 -0.78 7.54 20.19
C ALA A 171 -1.67 8.26 21.22
N ARG A 172 -2.49 7.51 21.96
CA ARG A 172 -3.37 8.08 23.00
C ARG A 172 -2.59 8.88 24.05
N ALA A 173 -1.46 8.35 24.51
CA ALA A 173 -0.62 9.01 25.49
C ALA A 173 0.07 10.25 24.91
N LEU A 174 0.53 10.18 23.66
CA LEU A 174 1.08 11.33 22.94
C LEU A 174 0.04 12.46 22.85
N THR A 175 -1.19 12.15 22.43
CA THR A 175 -2.28 13.13 22.31
C THR A 175 -2.62 13.76 23.66
N GLN A 176 -2.72 12.97 24.73
CA GLN A 176 -2.94 13.50 26.09
C GLN A 176 -1.82 14.46 26.50
N ARG A 177 -0.56 14.07 26.28
CA ARG A 177 0.59 14.93 26.59
C ARG A 177 0.56 16.21 25.77
N TYR A 178 0.26 16.11 24.47
CA TYR A 178 0.12 17.27 23.57
C TYR A 178 -0.94 18.27 24.07
N GLN A 179 -2.10 17.78 24.51
CA GLN A 179 -3.18 18.62 25.02
C GLN A 179 -2.80 19.35 26.31
N THR A 180 -2.09 18.68 27.23
CA THR A 180 -1.64 19.30 28.50
C THR A 180 -0.54 20.34 28.33
N LEU A 181 0.21 20.29 27.22
CA LEU A 181 1.31 21.21 26.93
C LEU A 181 0.78 22.47 26.22
N HIS A 182 0.09 23.32 26.98
CA HIS A 182 -0.51 24.56 26.45
C HIS A 182 0.54 25.58 25.96
N PHE A 183 1.59 25.84 26.75
CA PHE A 183 2.63 26.87 26.46
C PHE A 183 4.05 26.29 26.25
N GLY A 184 4.24 24.98 26.34
CA GLY A 184 5.57 24.34 26.35
C GLY A 184 6.18 24.02 24.98
N PHE A 185 5.47 24.28 23.88
CA PHE A 185 6.00 24.02 22.54
C PHE A 185 6.80 25.22 22.03
N SER A 186 8.08 25.02 21.78
CA SER A 186 8.91 25.99 21.05
C SER A 186 8.34 26.23 19.64
N ALA A 187 8.58 27.42 19.08
CA ALA A 187 8.32 27.73 17.68
C ALA A 187 9.36 27.07 16.74
N HIS A 188 9.88 25.89 17.10
CA HIS A 188 10.91 25.20 16.34
C HIS A 188 10.25 24.34 15.24
N PRO A 189 10.36 24.69 13.94
CA PRO A 189 9.58 24.03 12.89
C PRO A 189 9.79 22.51 12.80
N PRO A 190 11.01 21.94 12.96
CA PRO A 190 11.22 20.49 12.93
C PRO A 190 10.42 19.70 13.98
N LEU A 191 10.14 20.28 15.15
CA LEU A 191 9.31 19.63 16.16
C LEU A 191 7.87 19.50 15.67
N TRP A 192 7.33 20.57 15.09
CA TRP A 192 5.98 20.61 14.56
C TRP A 192 5.81 19.72 13.34
N ALA A 193 6.78 19.74 12.41
CA ALA A 193 6.80 18.85 11.26
C ALA A 193 6.71 17.39 11.70
N TRP A 194 7.58 16.95 12.62
CA TRP A 194 7.52 15.60 13.17
C TRP A 194 6.18 15.28 13.86
N LEU A 195 5.65 16.21 14.65
CA LEU A 195 4.40 15.97 15.38
C LEU A 195 3.19 15.84 14.44
N ILE A 196 3.11 16.71 13.42
CA ILE A 196 2.09 16.66 12.37
C ILE A 196 2.19 15.32 11.62
N ASP A 197 3.41 14.89 11.30
CA ASP A 197 3.67 13.61 10.64
C ASP A 197 3.15 12.43 11.46
N VAL A 198 3.38 12.43 12.77
CA VAL A 198 2.86 11.39 13.67
C VAL A 198 1.33 11.42 13.72
N PHE A 199 0.70 12.58 13.87
CA PHE A 199 -0.77 12.65 13.89
C PHE A 199 -1.41 12.21 12.58
N ILE A 200 -0.82 12.57 11.43
CA ILE A 200 -1.27 12.08 10.12
C ILE A 200 -1.12 10.56 10.03
N THR A 201 0.02 10.02 10.47
CA THR A 201 0.28 8.57 10.47
C THR A 201 -0.72 7.81 11.34
N GLU A 202 -1.06 8.36 12.50
CA GLU A 202 -2.06 7.79 13.42
C GLU A 202 -3.51 8.10 13.00
N ARG A 203 -3.72 8.84 11.89
CA ARG A 203 -5.03 9.29 11.39
C ARG A 203 -5.81 10.18 12.38
N ASP A 204 -5.09 10.90 13.24
CA ASP A 204 -5.63 11.90 14.17
C ASP A 204 -5.69 13.29 13.51
N PHE A 205 -6.61 13.44 12.54
CA PHE A 205 -6.73 14.68 11.76
C PHE A 205 -7.18 15.89 12.57
N THR A 206 -7.84 15.67 13.72
CA THR A 206 -8.16 16.76 14.67
C THR A 206 -6.90 17.40 15.21
N HIS A 207 -5.96 16.59 15.73
CA HIS A 207 -4.72 17.13 16.29
C HIS A 207 -3.71 17.53 15.20
N ALA A 208 -3.72 16.87 14.03
CA ALA A 208 -2.92 17.32 12.89
C ALA A 208 -3.30 18.74 12.45
N ARG A 209 -4.60 19.04 12.29
CA ARG A 209 -5.08 20.39 11.97
C ARG A 209 -4.69 21.40 13.03
N HIS A 210 -4.91 21.08 14.31
CA HIS A 210 -4.54 21.95 15.42
C HIS A 210 -3.03 22.23 15.44
N ALA A 211 -2.19 21.22 15.18
CA ALA A 211 -0.73 21.40 15.11
C ALA A 211 -0.29 22.27 13.92
N VAL A 212 -0.91 22.11 12.73
CA VAL A 212 -0.65 22.98 11.57
C VAL A 212 -1.03 24.43 11.89
N GLU A 213 -2.19 24.67 12.52
CA GLU A 213 -2.61 26.03 12.89
C GLU A 213 -1.70 26.67 13.94
N ARG A 214 -1.20 25.89 14.90
CA ARG A 214 -0.20 26.40 15.86
C ARG A 214 1.12 26.76 15.18
N LEU A 215 1.60 25.91 14.27
CA LEU A 215 2.79 26.23 13.47
C LEU A 215 2.55 27.50 12.64
N ARG A 216 1.39 27.65 12.00
CA ARG A 216 1.02 28.85 11.24
C ARG A 216 0.93 30.10 12.12
N ALA A 217 0.45 29.99 13.35
CA ALA A 217 0.39 31.12 14.27
C ALA A 217 1.78 31.59 14.74
N ALA A 218 2.76 30.69 14.75
CA ALA A 218 4.13 30.97 15.20
C ALA A 218 5.06 31.48 14.08
N HIS A 219 4.65 31.42 12.80
CA HIS A 219 5.49 31.77 11.65
C HIS A 219 4.71 32.54 10.57
N PRO A 220 5.39 33.32 9.71
CA PRO A 220 4.74 33.97 8.57
C PRO A 220 4.04 32.98 7.64
N GLU A 221 2.97 33.41 6.95
CA GLU A 221 2.16 32.53 6.08
C GLU A 221 3.00 31.87 4.96
N GLY A 222 4.01 32.58 4.44
CA GLY A 222 4.92 32.09 3.40
C GLY A 222 6.09 31.24 3.90
N HIS A 223 6.18 30.94 5.20
CA HIS A 223 7.24 30.11 5.74
C HIS A 223 7.22 28.71 5.11
N ALA A 224 8.35 28.24 4.60
CA ALA A 224 8.44 27.00 3.81
C ALA A 224 7.84 25.78 4.53
N GLU A 225 8.07 25.67 5.85
CA GLU A 225 7.51 24.56 6.64
C GLU A 225 6.00 24.65 6.82
N VAL A 226 5.45 25.86 6.98
CA VAL A 226 3.99 26.07 7.10
C VAL A 226 3.32 25.64 5.79
N VAL A 227 3.86 26.08 4.66
CA VAL A 227 3.34 25.73 3.33
C VAL A 227 3.42 24.23 3.10
N ALA A 228 4.57 23.61 3.40
CA ALA A 228 4.77 22.17 3.21
C ALA A 228 3.77 21.35 4.03
N GLN A 229 3.53 21.68 5.29
CA GLN A 229 2.59 20.92 6.13
C GLN A 229 1.13 21.12 5.73
N ARG A 230 0.76 22.32 5.23
CA ARG A 230 -0.58 22.56 4.66
C ARG A 230 -0.82 21.77 3.38
N ILE A 231 0.18 21.70 2.49
CA ILE A 231 0.10 20.87 1.27
C ILE A 231 -0.07 19.40 1.65
N ARG A 232 0.75 18.91 2.60
CA ARG A 232 0.66 17.53 3.10
C ARG A 232 -0.73 17.23 3.64
N LEU A 233 -1.24 18.09 4.54
CA LEU A 233 -2.55 17.91 5.14
C LEU A 233 -3.67 17.86 4.08
N ALA A 234 -3.65 18.77 3.09
CA ALA A 234 -4.62 18.76 2.00
C ALA A 234 -4.58 17.46 1.17
N ILE A 235 -3.38 16.96 0.84
CA ILE A 235 -3.20 15.67 0.15
C ILE A 235 -3.79 14.52 0.97
N GLU A 236 -3.52 14.47 2.29
CA GLU A 236 -4.02 13.39 3.17
C GLU A 236 -5.53 13.43 3.42
N GLN A 237 -6.15 14.61 3.25
CA GLN A 237 -7.60 14.80 3.32
C GLN A 237 -8.30 14.66 1.96
N ASN A 238 -7.59 14.20 0.92
CA ASN A 238 -8.11 14.03 -0.44
C ASN A 238 -8.62 15.35 -1.07
N ASP A 239 -7.98 16.49 -0.76
CA ASP A 239 -8.24 17.82 -1.33
C ASP A 239 -7.10 18.25 -2.28
N PRO A 240 -7.04 17.71 -3.51
CA PRO A 240 -6.02 18.08 -4.48
C PRO A 240 -6.14 19.55 -4.93
N ALA A 241 -7.33 20.15 -4.88
CA ALA A 241 -7.52 21.54 -5.28
C ALA A 241 -6.75 22.52 -4.38
N THR A 242 -6.85 22.34 -3.05
CA THR A 242 -6.06 23.13 -2.10
C THR A 242 -4.57 22.85 -2.23
N ALA A 243 -4.18 21.58 -2.37
CA ALA A 243 -2.78 21.20 -2.55
C ALA A 243 -2.18 21.84 -3.82
N ARG A 244 -2.87 21.76 -4.96
CA ARG A 244 -2.48 22.37 -6.23
C ARG A 244 -2.33 23.87 -6.13
N ARG A 245 -3.30 24.56 -5.54
CA ARG A 245 -3.25 26.03 -5.34
C ARG A 245 -2.03 26.44 -4.53
N LEU A 246 -1.70 25.72 -3.46
CA LEU A 246 -0.53 25.99 -2.63
C LEU A 246 0.77 25.69 -3.38
N LEU A 247 0.85 24.56 -4.10
CA LEU A 247 2.00 24.20 -4.92
C LEU A 247 2.28 25.27 -5.99
N THR A 248 1.27 25.65 -6.78
CA THR A 248 1.42 26.65 -7.84
C THR A 248 1.81 28.05 -7.31
N LYS A 249 1.30 28.43 -6.13
CA LYS A 249 1.65 29.72 -5.50
C LYS A 249 3.11 29.79 -5.07
N HIS A 250 3.71 28.66 -4.69
CA HIS A 250 5.01 28.62 -4.01
C HIS A 250 6.12 27.89 -4.77
N LEU A 251 5.80 27.20 -5.87
CA LEU A 251 6.78 26.48 -6.69
C LEU A 251 6.85 27.04 -8.12
N PRO A 252 8.05 27.44 -8.60
CA PRO A 252 8.22 27.91 -9.96
C PRO A 252 8.10 26.73 -10.94
N ALA A 253 7.11 26.77 -11.83
CA ALA A 253 6.78 25.68 -12.75
C ALA A 253 7.78 25.52 -13.91
N ASP A 254 8.52 26.57 -14.24
CA ASP A 254 9.51 26.63 -15.32
C ASP A 254 10.87 26.03 -14.95
N THR A 255 11.12 25.84 -13.66
CA THR A 255 12.40 25.40 -13.10
C THR A 255 12.26 24.21 -12.13
N PRO A 256 11.53 23.13 -12.49
CA PRO A 256 11.26 22.02 -11.57
C PRO A 256 12.51 21.30 -11.06
N TRP A 257 13.65 21.38 -11.75
CA TRP A 257 14.92 20.82 -11.30
C TRP A 257 15.56 21.56 -10.11
N THR A 258 15.00 22.70 -9.67
CA THR A 258 15.45 23.40 -8.46
C THR A 258 14.67 22.99 -7.22
N TRP A 259 13.61 22.19 -7.37
CA TRP A 259 12.75 21.78 -6.28
C TRP A 259 13.45 20.73 -5.41
N SER A 260 13.24 20.80 -4.09
CA SER A 260 13.67 19.77 -3.14
C SER A 260 12.94 18.44 -3.36
N GLU A 261 13.50 17.35 -2.84
CA GLU A 261 12.85 16.03 -2.89
C GLU A 261 11.42 16.07 -2.31
N ARG A 262 11.20 16.83 -1.23
CA ARG A 262 9.89 17.00 -0.59
C ARG A 262 8.88 17.67 -1.51
N GLN A 263 9.29 18.68 -2.26
CA GLN A 263 8.41 19.40 -3.20
C GLN A 263 8.03 18.49 -4.38
N HIS A 264 8.97 17.70 -4.91
CA HIS A 264 8.66 16.68 -5.91
C HIS A 264 7.67 15.63 -5.38
N LEU A 265 7.88 15.13 -4.15
CA LEU A 265 6.98 14.18 -3.51
C LEU A 265 5.55 14.74 -3.39
N GLN A 266 5.41 15.97 -2.90
CA GLN A 266 4.10 16.61 -2.76
C GLN A 266 3.43 16.85 -4.12
N HIS A 267 4.18 17.30 -5.12
CA HIS A 267 3.66 17.50 -6.46
C HIS A 267 3.19 16.18 -7.10
N LEU A 268 3.98 15.11 -6.98
CA LEU A 268 3.61 13.79 -7.50
C LEU A 268 2.37 13.23 -6.81
N ARG A 269 2.29 13.33 -5.48
CA ARG A 269 1.10 12.91 -4.74
C ARG A 269 -0.14 13.72 -5.14
N CYS A 270 0.02 15.03 -5.39
CA CYS A 270 -1.07 15.86 -5.92
C CYS A 270 -1.52 15.41 -7.31
N LEU A 271 -0.59 15.17 -8.25
CA LEU A 271 -0.90 14.66 -9.59
C LEU A 271 -1.62 13.30 -9.55
N LEU A 272 -1.19 12.40 -8.67
CA LEU A 272 -1.84 11.09 -8.47
C LEU A 272 -3.29 11.24 -7.99
N LEU A 273 -3.56 12.17 -7.08
CA LEU A 273 -4.91 12.47 -6.60
C LEU A 273 -5.78 13.12 -7.67
N GLU A 274 -5.25 14.11 -8.40
CA GLU A 274 -5.94 14.75 -9.51
C GLU A 274 -6.33 13.74 -10.60
N ALA A 275 -5.40 12.86 -10.98
CA ALA A 275 -5.65 11.79 -11.94
C ALA A 275 -6.71 10.80 -11.43
N ALA A 276 -6.65 10.40 -10.16
CA ALA A 276 -7.63 9.48 -9.56
C ALA A 276 -9.04 10.05 -9.45
N GLN A 277 -9.17 11.38 -9.33
CA GLN A 277 -10.47 12.08 -9.29
C GLN A 277 -10.98 12.49 -10.68
N ALA A 278 -10.19 12.31 -11.75
CA ALA A 278 -10.61 12.61 -13.10
C ALA A 278 -11.62 11.55 -13.62
N PRO A 279 -12.60 11.93 -14.47
CA PRO A 279 -13.55 10.97 -15.06
C PRO A 279 -12.86 9.87 -15.88
N ILE A 280 -11.75 10.21 -16.55
CA ILE A 280 -10.87 9.28 -17.24
C ILE A 280 -9.47 9.50 -16.65
N PRO A 281 -9.00 8.62 -15.75
CA PRO A 281 -7.70 8.81 -15.11
C PRO A 281 -6.55 8.72 -16.12
N ASP A 282 -5.68 9.73 -16.13
CA ASP A 282 -4.44 9.77 -16.89
C ASP A 282 -3.25 10.03 -15.96
N TYR A 283 -2.33 9.08 -15.91
CA TYR A 283 -1.15 9.12 -15.05
C TYR A 283 0.14 9.50 -15.81
N ALA A 284 0.07 9.84 -17.10
CA ALA A 284 1.23 10.13 -17.93
C ALA A 284 2.09 11.28 -17.39
N ALA A 285 1.45 12.38 -16.97
CA ALA A 285 2.15 13.53 -16.38
C ALA A 285 2.88 13.17 -15.07
N ALA A 286 2.21 12.40 -14.19
CA ALA A 286 2.80 11.92 -12.95
C ALA A 286 3.99 11.00 -13.23
N TYR A 287 3.85 10.09 -14.20
CA TYR A 287 4.89 9.14 -14.58
C TYR A 287 6.13 9.85 -15.16
N GLN A 288 5.94 10.79 -16.10
CA GLN A 288 7.04 11.60 -16.66
C GLN A 288 7.78 12.39 -15.58
N HIS A 289 7.04 13.05 -14.68
CA HIS A 289 7.62 13.81 -13.57
C HIS A 289 8.37 12.90 -12.59
N ALA A 290 7.84 11.70 -12.30
CA ALA A 290 8.49 10.74 -11.42
C ALA A 290 9.80 10.21 -12.02
N CYS A 291 9.83 9.93 -13.33
CA CYS A 291 11.05 9.57 -14.03
C CYS A 291 12.12 10.67 -13.93
N ALA A 292 11.74 11.94 -14.08
CA ALA A 292 12.67 13.07 -13.97
C ALA A 292 13.14 13.30 -12.52
N ALA A 293 12.23 13.26 -11.55
CA ALA A 293 12.56 13.40 -10.13
C ALA A 293 13.44 12.24 -9.64
N GLN A 294 13.20 11.00 -10.09
CA GLN A 294 14.00 9.84 -9.73
C GLN A 294 15.43 9.91 -10.30
N ARG A 295 15.63 10.56 -11.45
CA ARG A 295 16.99 10.85 -11.97
C ARG A 295 17.72 11.89 -11.12
N LEU A 296 17.00 12.86 -10.56
CA LEU A 296 17.59 13.88 -9.68
C LEU A 296 17.92 13.34 -8.29
N TYR A 297 17.08 12.47 -7.76
CA TYR A 297 17.15 11.97 -6.38
C TYR A 297 17.06 10.45 -6.34
N PRO A 298 18.00 9.71 -6.94
CA PRO A 298 17.92 8.25 -7.08
C PRO A 298 17.85 7.52 -5.74
N GLU A 299 18.47 8.10 -4.71
CA GLU A 299 18.57 7.54 -3.36
C GLU A 299 17.34 7.84 -2.47
N ASN A 300 16.42 8.71 -2.92
CA ASN A 300 15.24 9.03 -2.14
C ASN A 300 14.22 7.88 -2.24
N ALA A 301 14.11 7.08 -1.18
CA ALA A 301 13.23 5.91 -1.15
C ALA A 301 11.75 6.22 -1.43
N ALA A 302 11.26 7.40 -1.02
CA ALA A 302 9.87 7.78 -1.25
C ALA A 302 9.61 8.13 -2.72
N LEU A 303 10.52 8.87 -3.38
CA LEU A 303 10.43 9.15 -4.81
C LEU A 303 10.57 7.86 -5.63
N ARG A 304 11.50 6.99 -5.23
CA ARG A 304 11.66 5.67 -5.85
C ARG A 304 10.41 4.82 -5.73
N GLY A 305 9.77 4.82 -4.56
CA GLY A 305 8.49 4.13 -4.34
C GLY A 305 7.36 4.67 -5.20
N LEU A 306 7.23 6.00 -5.37
CA LEU A 306 6.25 6.60 -6.26
C LEU A 306 6.55 6.31 -7.74
N TRP A 307 7.81 6.39 -8.14
CA TRP A 307 8.25 6.03 -9.49
C TRP A 307 7.90 4.59 -9.81
N LEU A 308 8.29 3.63 -8.95
CA LEU A 308 7.94 2.22 -9.10
C LEU A 308 6.41 1.99 -9.15
N THR A 309 5.65 2.71 -8.31
CA THR A 309 4.18 2.64 -8.33
C THR A 309 3.60 3.18 -9.64
N LEU A 310 4.18 4.22 -10.22
CA LEU A 310 3.76 4.74 -11.53
C LEU A 310 4.15 3.81 -12.68
N ARG A 311 5.30 3.11 -12.59
CA ARG A 311 5.64 2.02 -13.52
C ARG A 311 4.61 0.91 -13.47
N GLU A 312 4.24 0.47 -12.28
CA GLU A 312 3.16 -0.50 -12.07
C GLU A 312 1.84 -0.07 -12.70
N ILE A 313 1.51 1.23 -12.74
CA ILE A 313 0.28 1.73 -13.35
C ILE A 313 0.40 1.80 -14.88
N CYS A 314 1.54 2.25 -15.39
CA CYS A 314 1.70 2.68 -16.78
C CYS A 314 2.36 1.64 -17.69
N GLU A 315 3.13 0.69 -17.15
CA GLU A 315 3.95 -0.25 -17.93
C GLU A 315 3.35 -1.65 -18.06
N ASP A 316 3.99 -2.46 -18.89
CA ASP A 316 3.71 -3.88 -19.01
C ASP A 316 4.21 -4.68 -17.80
N TRP A 317 3.36 -5.50 -17.18
CA TRP A 317 3.72 -6.20 -15.95
C TRP A 317 4.64 -7.39 -16.15
N ASP A 318 4.61 -8.07 -17.30
CA ASP A 318 5.52 -9.17 -17.55
C ASP A 318 6.93 -8.63 -17.86
N GLY A 319 7.01 -7.60 -18.70
CA GLY A 319 8.23 -6.84 -18.94
C GLY A 319 8.79 -6.21 -17.66
N LEU A 320 7.93 -5.54 -16.89
CA LEU A 320 8.30 -4.96 -15.60
C LEU A 320 8.77 -6.02 -14.61
N ALA A 321 8.05 -7.15 -14.47
CA ALA A 321 8.46 -8.23 -13.58
C ALA A 321 9.81 -8.82 -13.98
N ALA A 322 10.04 -9.04 -15.29
CA ALA A 322 11.31 -9.51 -15.81
C ALA A 322 12.46 -8.52 -15.54
N GLU A 323 12.24 -7.22 -15.76
CA GLU A 323 13.23 -6.19 -15.45
C GLU A 323 13.52 -6.11 -13.94
N LEU A 324 12.48 -6.09 -13.10
CA LEU A 324 12.64 -6.02 -11.65
C LEU A 324 13.39 -7.24 -11.10
N MET A 325 13.24 -8.40 -11.74
CA MET A 325 13.94 -9.65 -11.40
C MET A 325 15.29 -9.82 -12.11
N SER A 326 15.70 -8.92 -13.01
CA SER A 326 16.97 -9.03 -13.75
C SER A 326 18.21 -8.94 -12.86
N ASP A 327 18.07 -8.33 -11.68
CA ASP A 327 19.11 -8.23 -10.65
C ASP A 327 18.58 -8.86 -9.35
N ASN A 328 19.15 -10.00 -8.96
CA ASN A 328 18.75 -10.79 -7.79
C ASN A 328 19.21 -10.21 -6.44
N ARG A 329 19.88 -9.05 -6.42
CA ARG A 329 20.25 -8.39 -5.15
C ARG A 329 19.02 -7.99 -4.35
N PHE A 330 19.13 -8.07 -3.02
CA PHE A 330 18.09 -7.66 -2.08
C PHE A 330 17.52 -6.29 -2.42
N ALA A 331 16.20 -6.23 -2.65
CA ALA A 331 15.50 -5.01 -3.02
C ALA A 331 14.02 -5.04 -2.60
N PRO A 332 13.70 -4.58 -1.38
CA PRO A 332 12.35 -4.72 -0.82
C PRO A 332 11.30 -3.86 -1.53
N ASP A 333 11.72 -2.75 -2.14
CA ASP A 333 10.86 -1.88 -2.95
C ASP A 333 10.43 -2.56 -4.26
N ARG A 334 11.36 -3.23 -4.96
CA ARG A 334 11.04 -4.05 -6.14
C ARG A 334 10.17 -5.24 -5.77
N ALA A 335 10.46 -5.90 -4.64
CA ALA A 335 9.67 -7.01 -4.13
C ALA A 335 8.21 -6.59 -3.84
N ALA A 336 8.01 -5.40 -3.26
CA ALA A 336 6.68 -4.85 -3.03
C ALA A 336 5.88 -4.67 -4.34
N ILE A 337 6.54 -4.26 -5.44
CA ILE A 337 5.88 -4.17 -6.77
C ILE A 337 5.52 -5.55 -7.29
N LEU A 338 6.48 -6.49 -7.28
CA LEU A 338 6.24 -7.87 -7.72
C LEU A 338 5.04 -8.48 -7.01
N ALA A 339 4.93 -8.31 -5.70
CA ALA A 339 3.77 -8.76 -4.95
C ALA A 339 2.48 -8.11 -5.46
N ARG A 340 2.43 -6.78 -5.62
CA ARG A 340 1.21 -6.08 -6.04
C ARG A 340 0.76 -6.39 -7.46
N ILE A 341 1.68 -6.72 -8.37
CA ILE A 341 1.35 -7.24 -9.71
C ILE A 341 1.08 -8.77 -9.71
N GLY A 342 0.88 -9.36 -8.53
CA GLY A 342 0.44 -10.75 -8.38
C GLY A 342 1.55 -11.79 -8.44
N ARG A 343 2.79 -11.43 -8.07
CA ARG A 343 3.96 -12.33 -7.98
C ARG A 343 4.54 -12.35 -6.55
N PRO A 344 3.75 -12.73 -5.53
CA PRO A 344 4.23 -12.77 -4.14
C PRO A 344 5.38 -13.78 -3.94
N ASP A 345 5.43 -14.85 -4.73
CA ASP A 345 6.53 -15.81 -4.75
C ASP A 345 7.86 -15.18 -5.17
N ALA A 346 7.82 -14.31 -6.19
CA ALA A 346 8.99 -13.57 -6.66
C ALA A 346 9.44 -12.52 -5.63
N ALA A 347 8.49 -11.86 -4.97
CA ALA A 347 8.77 -10.93 -3.88
C ALA A 347 9.48 -11.61 -2.70
N LEU A 348 9.04 -12.82 -2.32
CA LEU A 348 9.69 -13.62 -1.28
C LEU A 348 11.12 -14.01 -1.66
N ARG A 349 11.35 -14.44 -2.91
CA ARG A 349 12.71 -14.76 -3.41
C ARG A 349 13.66 -13.56 -3.37
N LEU A 350 13.20 -12.39 -3.81
CA LEU A 350 14.03 -11.16 -3.85
C LEU A 350 14.38 -10.63 -2.45
N THR A 351 13.74 -11.16 -1.41
CA THR A 351 13.93 -10.75 -0.01
C THR A 351 14.32 -11.90 0.90
N GLU A 352 14.74 -13.04 0.34
CA GLU A 352 15.03 -14.26 1.09
C GLU A 352 16.22 -14.08 2.05
N ILE A 353 17.27 -13.39 1.60
CA ILE A 353 18.47 -13.12 2.38
C ILE A 353 18.62 -11.60 2.54
N PRO A 354 18.02 -11.00 3.58
CA PRO A 354 18.21 -9.59 3.86
C PRO A 354 19.63 -9.33 4.41
N PRO A 355 20.26 -8.20 4.07
CA PRO A 355 21.43 -7.72 4.81
C PRO A 355 21.03 -7.37 6.25
N PRO A 356 21.98 -7.04 7.14
CA PRO A 356 21.64 -6.42 8.41
C PRO A 356 20.81 -5.14 8.18
N LEU A 357 19.72 -5.00 8.93
CA LEU A 357 18.78 -3.88 8.79
C LEU A 357 18.50 -3.25 10.17
N PRO A 358 18.23 -1.94 10.23
CA PRO A 358 17.66 -1.32 11.42
C PRO A 358 16.38 -2.03 11.90
N PRO A 359 16.08 -2.07 13.21
CA PRO A 359 14.93 -2.79 13.77
C PRO A 359 13.58 -2.47 13.08
N ASP A 360 13.26 -1.19 12.92
CA ASP A 360 12.02 -0.73 12.29
C ASP A 360 11.92 -1.19 10.81
N THR A 361 13.05 -1.19 10.09
CA THR A 361 13.10 -1.61 8.68
C THR A 361 13.02 -3.12 8.54
N ALA A 362 13.71 -3.87 9.42
CA ALA A 362 13.60 -5.32 9.51
C ALA A 362 12.15 -5.74 9.78
N LEU A 363 11.46 -5.09 10.72
CA LEU A 363 10.05 -5.37 10.97
C LEU A 363 9.18 -5.07 9.75
N ARG A 364 9.32 -3.90 9.10
CA ARG A 364 8.52 -3.58 7.90
C ARG A 364 8.69 -4.63 6.79
N LEU A 365 9.90 -5.16 6.63
CA LEU A 365 10.16 -6.28 5.72
C LEU A 365 9.40 -7.54 6.15
N ARG A 366 9.50 -7.94 7.44
CA ARG A 366 8.77 -9.10 7.97
C ARG A 366 7.25 -8.97 7.79
N LEU A 367 6.68 -7.79 8.03
CA LEU A 367 5.24 -7.54 7.82
C LEU A 367 4.85 -7.73 6.35
N SER A 368 5.69 -7.24 5.43
CA SER A 368 5.46 -7.41 3.99
C SER A 368 5.57 -8.89 3.58
N ARG A 369 6.59 -9.60 4.07
CA ARG A 369 6.78 -11.03 3.82
C ARG A 369 5.66 -11.88 4.43
N THR A 370 5.16 -11.50 5.62
CA THR A 370 3.98 -12.10 6.25
C THR A 370 2.78 -12.05 5.32
N GLN A 371 2.48 -10.87 4.78
CA GLN A 371 1.41 -10.70 3.78
C GLN A 371 1.63 -11.60 2.56
N TRP A 372 2.85 -11.66 2.03
CA TRP A 372 3.14 -12.45 0.82
C TRP A 372 2.99 -13.95 1.08
N HIS A 373 3.42 -14.45 2.24
CA HIS A 373 3.18 -15.83 2.65
C HIS A 373 1.68 -16.14 2.79
N MET A 374 0.88 -15.24 3.37
CA MET A 374 -0.58 -15.41 3.44
C MET A 374 -1.21 -15.53 2.04
N ARG A 375 -0.78 -14.70 1.09
CA ARG A 375 -1.25 -14.76 -0.30
C ARG A 375 -0.85 -16.05 -1.02
N CYS A 376 0.29 -16.65 -0.64
CA CYS A 376 0.68 -17.98 -1.09
C CYS A 376 -0.05 -19.13 -0.35
N GLY A 377 -0.93 -18.82 0.62
CA GLY A 377 -1.61 -19.81 1.46
C GLY A 377 -0.72 -20.44 2.54
N ALA A 378 0.49 -19.92 2.77
CA ALA A 378 1.46 -20.45 3.71
C ALA A 378 1.29 -19.81 5.11
N LEU A 379 0.17 -20.08 5.78
CA LEU A 379 -0.18 -19.43 7.04
C LEU A 379 0.82 -19.69 8.19
N GLU A 380 1.45 -20.87 8.25
CA GLU A 380 2.47 -21.15 9.26
C GLU A 380 3.78 -20.40 8.98
N ALA A 381 4.17 -20.27 7.71
CA ALA A 381 5.32 -19.45 7.33
C ALA A 381 5.05 -17.96 7.61
N ALA A 382 3.81 -17.49 7.37
CA ALA A 382 3.40 -16.13 7.72
C ALA A 382 3.48 -15.87 9.23
N ALA A 383 3.04 -16.82 10.06
CA ALA A 383 3.13 -16.71 11.51
C ALA A 383 4.59 -16.69 11.99
N ALA A 384 5.44 -17.57 11.45
CA ALA A 384 6.86 -17.64 11.80
C ALA A 384 7.62 -16.36 11.40
N GLU A 385 7.31 -15.78 10.25
CA GLU A 385 7.91 -14.53 9.76
C GLU A 385 7.52 -13.32 10.62
N LEU A 386 6.30 -13.30 11.16
CA LEU A 386 5.79 -12.17 11.95
C LEU A 386 6.52 -12.01 13.29
N ASP A 387 6.93 -13.12 13.89
CA ASP A 387 7.62 -13.16 15.18
C ASP A 387 9.09 -12.67 15.14
N PRO A 388 9.64 -12.17 16.25
CA PRO A 388 8.95 -11.81 17.50
C PRO A 388 8.21 -10.47 17.43
N MET A 389 7.25 -10.29 18.34
CA MET A 389 6.55 -9.03 18.57
C MET A 389 7.52 -7.88 18.93
N PRO A 390 7.45 -6.72 18.25
CA PRO A 390 8.33 -5.58 18.53
C PRO A 390 8.04 -4.97 19.90
N GLN A 391 8.92 -4.10 20.44
CA GLN A 391 8.65 -3.41 21.71
C GLN A 391 7.81 -2.13 21.54
N ASP A 392 8.05 -1.40 20.45
CA ASP A 392 7.43 -0.10 20.18
C ASP A 392 5.96 -0.23 19.79
N TRP A 393 5.09 0.55 20.42
CA TRP A 393 3.64 0.49 20.21
C TRP A 393 3.16 0.80 18.80
N PRO A 394 3.71 1.80 18.07
CA PRO A 394 3.34 2.03 16.68
C PRO A 394 3.60 0.80 15.80
N LEU A 395 4.69 0.09 16.06
CA LEU A 395 5.08 -1.12 15.35
C LEU A 395 4.32 -2.35 15.84
N ARG A 396 4.03 -2.44 17.15
CA ARG A 396 3.15 -3.47 17.74
C ARG A 396 1.74 -3.37 17.19
N ALA A 397 1.25 -2.17 16.88
CA ALA A 397 -0.05 -1.99 16.26
C ALA A 397 -0.08 -2.61 14.86
N ASP A 398 0.96 -2.40 14.04
CA ASP A 398 1.04 -3.02 12.71
C ASP A 398 1.24 -4.54 12.80
N HIS A 399 2.04 -5.00 13.78
CA HIS A 399 2.16 -6.43 14.10
C HIS A 399 0.82 -7.03 14.55
N ALA A 400 0.08 -6.36 15.44
CA ALA A 400 -1.20 -6.82 15.95
C ALA A 400 -2.25 -6.93 14.85
N TYR A 401 -2.23 -6.01 13.87
CA TYR A 401 -3.04 -6.12 12.66
C TYR A 401 -2.75 -7.45 11.96
N TRP A 402 -1.50 -7.72 11.56
CA TRP A 402 -1.17 -8.95 10.85
C TRP A 402 -1.37 -10.23 11.66
N ALA A 403 -1.11 -10.20 12.97
CA ALA A 403 -1.41 -11.32 13.86
C ALA A 403 -2.91 -11.65 13.87
N ALA A 404 -3.77 -10.62 13.84
CA ALA A 404 -5.20 -10.80 13.73
C ALA A 404 -5.62 -11.31 12.36
N GLU A 405 -5.05 -10.78 11.26
CA GLU A 405 -5.31 -11.27 9.91
C GLU A 405 -4.96 -12.77 9.77
N ILE A 406 -3.82 -13.21 10.31
CA ILE A 406 -3.44 -14.64 10.35
C ILE A 406 -4.44 -15.45 11.17
N ALA A 407 -4.79 -14.97 12.37
CA ALA A 407 -5.75 -15.66 13.23
C ALA A 407 -7.12 -15.80 12.56
N LEU A 408 -7.60 -14.76 11.87
CA LEU A 408 -8.86 -14.80 11.12
C LEU A 408 -8.78 -15.73 9.90
N ALA A 409 -7.65 -15.80 9.20
CA ALA A 409 -7.43 -16.79 8.14
C ALA A 409 -7.44 -18.23 8.68
N LYS A 410 -6.95 -18.43 9.91
CA LYS A 410 -7.05 -19.69 10.68
C LYS A 410 -8.42 -19.89 11.35
N ARG A 411 -9.38 -18.99 11.14
CA ARG A 411 -10.73 -18.99 11.73
C ARG A 411 -10.76 -18.92 13.27
N ASP A 412 -9.71 -18.40 13.90
CA ASP A 412 -9.60 -18.18 15.36
C ASP A 412 -9.89 -16.72 15.73
N THR A 413 -11.17 -16.41 15.92
CA THR A 413 -11.62 -15.07 16.34
C THR A 413 -11.13 -14.69 17.74
N LYS A 414 -10.88 -15.65 18.63
CA LYS A 414 -10.38 -15.40 19.98
C LYS A 414 -8.92 -14.96 19.96
N ALA A 415 -8.08 -15.61 19.16
CA ALA A 415 -6.71 -15.18 18.95
C ALA A 415 -6.65 -13.80 18.28
N ALA A 416 -7.49 -13.55 17.27
CA ALA A 416 -7.59 -12.25 16.63
C ALA A 416 -7.96 -11.14 17.63
N ARG A 417 -8.96 -11.37 18.50
CA ARG A 417 -9.33 -10.42 19.56
C ARG A 417 -8.17 -10.16 20.52
N ARG A 418 -7.48 -11.21 21.01
CA ARG A 418 -6.31 -11.06 21.90
C ARG A 418 -5.20 -10.22 21.27
N ALA A 419 -4.97 -10.36 19.97
CA ALA A 419 -3.98 -9.56 19.24
C ALA A 419 -4.39 -8.08 19.14
N LEU A 420 -5.64 -7.78 18.76
CA LEU A 420 -6.09 -6.42 18.47
C LEU A 420 -6.34 -5.54 19.71
N SER A 421 -6.91 -6.10 20.79
CA SER A 421 -7.41 -5.29 21.91
C SER A 421 -6.36 -4.33 22.51
N PRO A 422 -5.10 -4.75 22.78
CA PRO A 422 -4.09 -3.83 23.31
C PRO A 422 -3.75 -2.71 22.32
N ALA A 423 -3.64 -3.02 21.03
CA ALA A 423 -3.32 -2.04 20.00
C ALA A 423 -4.43 -1.00 19.83
N LEU A 424 -5.70 -1.43 19.77
CA LEU A 424 -6.87 -0.55 19.68
C LEU A 424 -6.93 0.45 20.85
N SER A 425 -6.64 0.00 22.07
CA SER A 425 -6.69 0.85 23.26
C SER A 425 -5.68 2.01 23.25
N ARG A 426 -4.54 1.79 22.58
CA ARG A 426 -3.41 2.73 22.51
C ARG A 426 -3.38 3.54 21.22
N HIS A 427 -3.96 3.01 20.15
CA HIS A 427 -4.05 3.61 18.82
C HIS A 427 -5.51 3.69 18.34
N PRO A 428 -6.38 4.43 19.06
CA PRO A 428 -7.84 4.41 18.85
C PRO A 428 -8.31 5.10 17.57
N THR A 429 -7.38 5.63 16.76
CA THR A 429 -7.64 6.34 15.51
C THR A 429 -7.14 5.57 14.28
N ARG A 430 -6.40 4.46 14.45
CA ARG A 430 -5.92 3.65 13.33
C ARG A 430 -7.07 2.88 12.69
N LEU A 431 -7.53 3.39 11.55
CA LEU A 431 -8.67 2.86 10.81
C LEU A 431 -8.53 1.38 10.44
N GLY A 432 -7.32 0.93 10.07
CA GLY A 432 -7.07 -0.48 9.74
C GLY A 432 -7.32 -1.43 10.92
N LEU A 433 -6.96 -1.02 12.15
CA LEU A 433 -7.25 -1.81 13.36
C LEU A 433 -8.75 -1.86 13.64
N ILE A 434 -9.44 -0.72 13.49
CA ILE A 434 -10.89 -0.62 13.74
C ILE A 434 -11.66 -1.50 12.75
N LEU A 435 -11.30 -1.47 11.46
CA LEU A 435 -11.92 -2.32 10.44
C LEU A 435 -11.64 -3.81 10.67
N SER A 436 -10.42 -4.18 11.05
CA SER A 436 -10.09 -5.58 11.40
C SER A 436 -10.85 -6.02 12.64
N ALA A 437 -11.05 -5.14 13.63
CA ALA A 437 -11.87 -5.39 14.82
C ALA A 437 -13.34 -5.61 14.48
N ALA A 438 -13.93 -4.74 13.65
CA ALA A 438 -15.31 -4.91 13.17
C ALA A 438 -15.51 -6.26 12.49
N ARG A 439 -14.58 -6.65 11.60
CA ARG A 439 -14.63 -7.95 10.91
C ARG A 439 -14.48 -9.12 11.89
N MET A 440 -13.57 -9.01 12.85
CA MET A 440 -13.37 -10.03 13.88
C MET A 440 -14.63 -10.23 14.72
N GLU A 441 -15.27 -9.15 15.18
CA GLU A 441 -16.52 -9.21 15.95
C GLU A 441 -17.68 -9.77 15.11
N TYR A 442 -17.78 -9.38 13.85
CA TYR A 442 -18.74 -9.95 12.89
C TYR A 442 -18.56 -11.47 12.75
N PHE A 443 -17.33 -11.94 12.54
CA PHE A 443 -17.05 -13.38 12.51
C PHE A 443 -17.29 -14.05 13.87
N ALA A 444 -17.07 -13.36 15.00
CA ALA A 444 -17.42 -13.89 16.31
C ALA A 444 -18.95 -14.01 16.51
N GLY A 445 -19.77 -13.31 15.72
CA GLY A 445 -21.22 -13.25 15.87
C GLY A 445 -21.69 -12.15 16.82
N GLU A 446 -20.78 -11.24 17.19
CA GLU A 446 -21.03 -10.10 18.09
C GLU A 446 -21.38 -8.86 17.26
N PHE A 447 -22.54 -8.89 16.58
CA PHE A 447 -22.85 -7.91 15.54
C PHE A 447 -23.00 -6.47 16.06
N ALA A 448 -23.49 -6.27 17.29
CA ALA A 448 -23.56 -4.93 17.90
C ALA A 448 -22.15 -4.32 18.07
N ALA A 449 -21.18 -5.11 18.57
CA ALA A 449 -19.80 -4.65 18.70
C ALA A 449 -19.15 -4.37 17.33
N ALA A 450 -19.49 -5.16 16.31
CA ALA A 450 -19.06 -4.89 14.94
C ALA A 450 -19.61 -3.55 14.42
N GLN A 451 -20.89 -3.24 14.66
CA GLN A 451 -21.51 -1.96 14.31
C GLN A 451 -20.87 -0.78 15.05
N ASP A 452 -20.55 -0.93 16.33
CA ASP A 452 -19.87 0.12 17.11
C ASP A 452 -18.49 0.47 16.51
N HIS A 453 -17.74 -0.54 16.07
CA HIS A 453 -16.47 -0.32 15.38
C HIS A 453 -16.64 0.37 14.02
N LEU A 454 -17.64 -0.02 13.22
CA LEU A 454 -17.92 0.64 11.95
C LEU A 454 -18.37 2.08 12.14
N GLN A 455 -19.25 2.36 13.11
CA GLN A 455 -19.64 3.71 13.49
C GLN A 455 -18.43 4.56 13.87
N ARG A 456 -17.51 4.00 14.65
CA ARG A 456 -16.26 4.68 15.01
C ARG A 456 -15.37 4.97 13.79
N PHE A 457 -15.29 4.05 12.83
CA PHE A 457 -14.60 4.28 11.56
C PHE A 457 -15.23 5.44 10.78
N HIS A 458 -16.56 5.48 10.67
CA HIS A 458 -17.31 6.55 9.99
C HIS A 458 -17.08 7.93 10.63
N GLU A 459 -17.10 8.01 11.97
CA GLU A 459 -16.79 9.25 12.70
C GLU A 459 -15.40 9.78 12.34
N LEU A 460 -14.38 8.91 12.39
CA LEU A 460 -13.00 9.29 12.09
C LEU A 460 -12.83 9.67 10.61
N LYS A 461 -13.48 8.96 9.70
CA LYS A 461 -13.48 9.30 8.27
C LYS A 461 -14.20 10.61 7.99
N THR A 462 -15.28 10.92 8.71
CA THR A 462 -15.95 12.22 8.64
C THR A 462 -15.02 13.35 9.08
N ILE A 463 -14.27 13.15 10.18
CA ILE A 463 -13.28 14.11 10.65
C ILE A 463 -12.17 14.34 9.62
N GLU A 464 -11.73 13.27 8.94
CA GLU A 464 -10.71 13.32 7.89
C GLU A 464 -11.21 14.08 6.65
N LEU A 465 -12.34 13.66 6.08
CA LEU A 465 -12.85 14.11 4.78
C LEU A 465 -13.76 15.34 4.85
N GLY A 466 -14.24 15.71 6.04
CA GLY A 466 -15.21 16.78 6.26
C GLY A 466 -16.66 16.40 5.91
N THR A 467 -16.89 15.21 5.33
CA THR A 467 -18.21 14.68 5.00
C THR A 467 -18.30 13.20 5.38
N PRO A 468 -19.48 12.71 5.79
CA PRO A 468 -19.64 11.32 6.16
C PRO A 468 -19.45 10.41 4.94
N PRO A 469 -18.65 9.34 5.05
CA PRO A 469 -18.56 8.34 4.00
C PRO A 469 -19.91 7.65 3.82
N LYS A 470 -20.18 7.15 2.62
CA LYS A 470 -21.36 6.31 2.35
C LYS A 470 -21.11 4.90 2.89
N ASP A 471 -22.16 4.24 3.38
CA ASP A 471 -22.14 2.81 3.72
C ASP A 471 -21.58 1.97 2.58
N ASP A 472 -20.69 1.03 2.90
CA ASP A 472 -20.19 0.01 1.99
C ASP A 472 -20.66 -1.40 2.39
N LEU A 473 -20.17 -2.41 1.66
CA LEU A 473 -20.54 -3.81 1.89
C LEU A 473 -20.39 -4.25 3.35
N ARG A 474 -19.37 -3.78 4.08
CA ARG A 474 -19.12 -4.16 5.47
C ARG A 474 -20.26 -3.69 6.36
N ASP A 475 -20.68 -2.44 6.18
CA ASP A 475 -21.81 -1.86 6.90
C ASP A 475 -23.09 -2.65 6.64
N MET A 476 -23.33 -3.00 5.37
CA MET A 476 -24.56 -3.69 4.96
C MET A 476 -24.60 -5.15 5.43
N ILE A 477 -23.49 -5.89 5.31
CA ILE A 477 -23.38 -7.28 5.77
C ILE A 477 -23.55 -7.39 7.28
N VAL A 478 -22.90 -6.50 8.04
CA VAL A 478 -23.00 -6.50 9.50
C VAL A 478 -24.42 -6.12 9.93
N ARG A 479 -25.01 -5.10 9.31
CA ARG A 479 -26.39 -4.67 9.58
C ARG A 479 -27.40 -5.77 9.29
N ASP A 480 -27.34 -6.40 8.12
CA ASP A 480 -28.26 -7.48 7.79
C ASP A 480 -28.11 -8.68 8.73
N ALA A 481 -26.88 -9.03 9.14
CA ALA A 481 -26.67 -10.11 10.10
C ALA A 481 -27.26 -9.78 11.49
N ALA A 482 -27.11 -8.54 11.96
CA ALA A 482 -27.67 -8.06 13.23
C ALA A 482 -29.21 -8.06 13.21
N GLU A 483 -29.80 -7.55 12.13
CA GLU A 483 -31.26 -7.54 11.92
C GLU A 483 -31.79 -8.97 11.83
N ALA A 484 -31.14 -9.83 11.03
CA ALA A 484 -31.53 -11.23 10.88
C ALA A 484 -31.48 -11.99 12.20
N GLN A 485 -30.45 -11.77 13.03
CA GLN A 485 -30.36 -12.40 14.34
C GLN A 485 -31.49 -11.94 15.27
N THR A 486 -31.79 -10.64 15.27
CA THR A 486 -32.84 -10.05 16.11
C THR A 486 -34.24 -10.54 15.69
N GLU A 487 -34.46 -10.69 14.38
CA GLU A 487 -35.72 -11.14 13.78
C GLU A 487 -35.86 -12.67 13.73
N GLY A 488 -34.81 -13.43 14.07
CA GLY A 488 -34.78 -14.88 13.94
C GLY A 488 -34.80 -15.39 12.49
N ARG A 489 -34.34 -14.57 11.53
CA ARG A 489 -34.23 -14.98 10.12
C ARG A 489 -33.12 -16.04 9.96
N ALA A 490 -33.42 -17.08 9.19
CA ALA A 490 -32.44 -18.07 8.79
C ALA A 490 -31.37 -17.48 7.85
N ALA A 491 -30.17 -18.07 7.84
CA ALA A 491 -29.07 -17.65 6.96
C ALA A 491 -29.42 -17.78 5.46
N THR A 492 -30.35 -18.65 5.08
CA THR A 492 -30.91 -18.73 3.71
C THR A 492 -31.70 -17.48 3.29
N ASN A 493 -31.97 -16.57 4.23
CA ASN A 493 -32.67 -15.29 4.02
C ASN A 493 -31.85 -14.07 4.52
N SER A 494 -30.55 -14.24 4.75
CA SER A 494 -29.65 -13.17 5.22
C SER A 494 -28.28 -13.32 4.54
N PRO A 495 -27.94 -12.46 3.56
CA PRO A 495 -26.60 -12.42 2.99
C PRO A 495 -25.51 -12.29 4.06
N GLY A 496 -25.78 -11.53 5.13
CA GLY A 496 -24.86 -11.33 6.24
C GLY A 496 -24.59 -12.60 7.05
N LEU A 497 -25.61 -13.37 7.39
CA LEU A 497 -25.40 -14.65 8.09
C LEU A 497 -24.80 -15.72 7.16
N ALA A 498 -25.20 -15.76 5.88
CA ALA A 498 -24.64 -16.67 4.89
C ALA A 498 -23.14 -16.43 4.65
N ALA A 499 -22.72 -15.17 4.47
CA ALA A 499 -21.32 -14.81 4.29
C ALA A 499 -20.48 -15.22 5.51
N ARG A 500 -20.98 -14.96 6.72
CA ARG A 500 -20.32 -15.39 7.96
C ARG A 500 -20.12 -16.91 8.00
N HIS A 501 -21.11 -17.69 7.54
CA HIS A 501 -20.98 -19.14 7.49
C HIS A 501 -19.88 -19.58 6.52
N PHE A 502 -19.81 -19.04 5.30
CA PHE A 502 -18.73 -19.36 4.37
C PHE A 502 -17.34 -18.95 4.90
N ALA A 503 -17.26 -17.82 5.61
CA ALA A 503 -16.03 -17.41 6.26
C ALA A 503 -15.57 -18.40 7.32
N LEU A 504 -16.46 -18.95 8.16
CA LEU A 504 -16.04 -19.81 9.28
C LEU A 504 -15.99 -21.30 8.93
N THR A 505 -16.87 -21.73 8.04
CA THR A 505 -17.08 -23.13 7.66
C THR A 505 -17.14 -23.24 6.13
N PRO A 506 -15.99 -23.09 5.43
CA PRO A 506 -15.92 -23.36 4.00
C PRO A 506 -16.39 -24.79 3.72
N PRO A 507 -17.31 -25.00 2.75
CA PRO A 507 -17.81 -26.34 2.49
C PRO A 507 -16.78 -27.22 1.76
N ASP A 508 -16.75 -28.50 2.14
CA ASP A 508 -16.00 -29.51 1.39
C ASP A 508 -16.62 -29.76 0.01
N PHE A 509 -15.76 -30.07 -0.96
CA PHE A 509 -16.21 -30.44 -2.30
C PHE A 509 -16.79 -31.86 -2.29
N ILE A 510 -18.05 -31.98 -2.71
CA ILE A 510 -18.74 -33.27 -2.89
C ILE A 510 -18.87 -33.51 -4.39
N PRO A 511 -18.21 -34.53 -4.98
CA PRO A 511 -18.36 -34.83 -6.41
C PRO A 511 -19.81 -35.18 -6.79
N PRO A 512 -20.28 -34.79 -7.98
CA PRO A 512 -21.57 -35.24 -8.50
C PRO A 512 -21.54 -36.74 -8.82
N GLN A 513 -22.70 -37.38 -8.82
CA GLN A 513 -22.84 -38.81 -9.15
C GLN A 513 -22.45 -39.13 -10.61
N GLN A 514 -22.55 -38.14 -11.49
CA GLN A 514 -22.16 -38.24 -12.90
C GLN A 514 -21.15 -37.14 -13.21
N THR A 515 -20.03 -37.50 -13.85
CA THR A 515 -19.06 -36.53 -14.33
C THR A 515 -19.71 -35.67 -15.41
N GLN A 516 -19.73 -34.36 -15.16
CA GLN A 516 -20.17 -33.35 -16.10
C GLN A 516 -19.01 -32.39 -16.36
N VAL A 517 -18.95 -31.84 -17.57
CA VAL A 517 -17.85 -30.98 -18.00
C VAL A 517 -18.39 -29.58 -18.21
N VAL A 518 -17.87 -28.61 -17.44
CA VAL A 518 -18.12 -27.19 -17.66
C VAL A 518 -17.77 -26.84 -19.12
N PRO A 519 -18.68 -26.17 -19.88
CA PRO A 519 -18.41 -25.78 -21.25
C PRO A 519 -17.08 -25.03 -21.40
N ARG A 520 -16.35 -25.30 -22.48
CA ARG A 520 -15.10 -24.60 -22.80
C ARG A 520 -15.40 -23.25 -23.47
N GLN A 521 -16.12 -22.41 -22.75
CA GLN A 521 -16.46 -21.05 -23.13
C GLN A 521 -15.84 -20.09 -22.12
N LEU A 522 -15.31 -18.98 -22.59
CA LEU A 522 -14.73 -17.94 -21.76
C LEU A 522 -15.39 -16.60 -22.04
N TRP A 523 -16.07 -16.08 -21.03
CA TRP A 523 -16.90 -14.89 -21.12
C TRP A 523 -16.29 -13.75 -20.33
N HIS A 524 -16.34 -12.56 -20.92
CA HIS A 524 -15.97 -11.31 -20.27
C HIS A 524 -17.01 -10.24 -20.57
N TYR A 525 -17.14 -9.26 -19.68
CA TYR A 525 -17.88 -8.02 -19.92
C TYR A 525 -16.95 -6.83 -19.68
N TRP A 526 -16.95 -5.85 -20.58
CA TRP A 526 -16.18 -4.63 -20.43
C TRP A 526 -16.88 -3.43 -21.05
N GLU A 527 -17.02 -2.37 -20.26
CA GLU A 527 -17.59 -1.10 -20.69
C GLU A 527 -16.62 0.02 -20.34
N GLY A 528 -16.15 0.74 -21.37
CA GLY A 528 -15.18 1.82 -21.24
C GLY A 528 -13.91 1.59 -22.05
N PRO A 529 -12.94 2.52 -21.98
CA PRO A 529 -11.70 2.41 -22.74
C PRO A 529 -10.92 1.14 -22.39
N ARG A 530 -10.45 0.42 -23.41
CA ARG A 530 -9.56 -0.73 -23.23
C ARG A 530 -8.15 -0.24 -22.95
N SER A 531 -7.84 -0.05 -21.67
CA SER A 531 -6.47 0.22 -21.23
C SER A 531 -5.53 -0.93 -21.62
N SER A 532 -4.22 -0.68 -21.55
CA SER A 532 -3.19 -1.71 -21.80
C SER A 532 -3.38 -2.95 -20.91
N GLY A 533 -3.67 -2.75 -19.62
CA GLY A 533 -3.93 -3.84 -18.68
C GLY A 533 -5.14 -4.68 -19.07
N VAL A 534 -6.22 -4.06 -19.55
CA VAL A 534 -7.46 -4.77 -19.97
C VAL A 534 -7.21 -5.58 -21.24
N SER A 535 -6.56 -4.99 -22.24
CA SER A 535 -6.25 -5.68 -23.50
C SER A 535 -5.36 -6.88 -23.27
N ARG A 536 -4.34 -6.74 -22.40
CA ARG A 536 -3.48 -7.86 -21.99
C ARG A 536 -4.27 -8.96 -21.29
N GLY A 537 -5.15 -8.60 -20.35
CA GLY A 537 -6.02 -9.58 -19.68
C GLY A 537 -6.76 -10.47 -20.69
N ILE A 538 -7.35 -9.85 -21.72
CA ILE A 538 -8.03 -10.58 -22.82
C ILE A 538 -7.06 -11.55 -23.51
N GLU A 539 -5.90 -11.07 -23.94
CA GLU A 539 -4.90 -11.87 -24.66
C GLU A 539 -4.36 -13.04 -23.82
N THR A 540 -3.99 -12.79 -22.56
CA THR A 540 -3.46 -13.83 -21.66
C THR A 540 -4.51 -14.90 -21.36
N TRP A 541 -5.77 -14.51 -21.17
CA TRP A 541 -6.89 -15.45 -21.02
C TRP A 541 -6.99 -16.39 -22.24
N ALA A 542 -6.94 -15.87 -23.47
CA ALA A 542 -6.93 -16.66 -24.71
C ALA A 542 -5.70 -17.59 -24.79
N GLN A 543 -4.51 -17.06 -24.52
CA GLN A 543 -3.25 -17.80 -24.64
C GLN A 543 -3.15 -18.98 -23.67
N LEU A 544 -3.63 -18.83 -22.43
CA LEU A 544 -3.61 -19.89 -21.41
C LEU A 544 -4.73 -20.92 -21.59
N HIS A 545 -5.75 -20.61 -22.38
CA HIS A 545 -6.93 -21.46 -22.58
C HIS A 545 -7.16 -21.78 -24.06
N GLN A 546 -6.10 -22.18 -24.77
CA GLN A 546 -6.16 -22.65 -26.17
C GLN A 546 -7.12 -23.84 -26.28
N GLY A 547 -8.35 -23.60 -26.71
CA GLY A 547 -9.44 -24.57 -26.73
C GLY A 547 -10.73 -24.10 -26.04
N PHE A 548 -10.71 -22.92 -25.43
CA PHE A 548 -11.91 -22.19 -25.03
C PHE A 548 -12.28 -21.20 -26.12
N ALA A 549 -13.58 -21.08 -26.45
CA ALA A 549 -14.03 -19.97 -27.27
C ALA A 549 -14.19 -18.75 -26.36
N GLN A 550 -13.42 -17.69 -26.61
CA GLN A 550 -13.44 -16.49 -25.80
C GLN A 550 -14.28 -15.40 -26.47
N ARG A 551 -15.13 -14.73 -25.68
CA ARG A 551 -15.91 -13.57 -26.13
C ARG A 551 -15.93 -12.48 -25.07
N VAL A 552 -15.64 -11.27 -25.50
CA VAL A 552 -15.76 -10.05 -24.69
C VAL A 552 -17.01 -9.30 -25.14
N PHE A 553 -17.96 -9.16 -24.23
CA PHE A 553 -19.15 -8.35 -24.43
C PHE A 553 -18.91 -6.92 -23.96
N ASP A 554 -19.55 -5.99 -24.65
CA ASP A 554 -19.75 -4.61 -24.23
C ASP A 554 -21.25 -4.36 -23.99
N ALA A 555 -21.62 -3.14 -23.61
CA ALA A 555 -23.02 -2.81 -23.33
C ALA A 555 -23.95 -3.09 -24.52
N GLN A 556 -23.51 -2.84 -25.76
CA GLN A 556 -24.34 -3.02 -26.95
C GLN A 556 -24.53 -4.50 -27.29
N SER A 557 -23.46 -5.28 -27.33
CA SER A 557 -23.49 -6.71 -27.62
C SER A 557 -24.15 -7.52 -26.50
N ALA A 558 -24.02 -7.08 -25.24
CA ALA A 558 -24.75 -7.66 -24.11
C ALA A 558 -26.26 -7.39 -24.22
N ALA A 559 -26.67 -6.16 -24.55
CA ALA A 559 -28.08 -5.83 -24.76
C ALA A 559 -28.69 -6.68 -25.89
N ALA A 560 -28.01 -6.78 -27.04
CA ALA A 560 -28.47 -7.60 -28.15
C ALA A 560 -28.56 -9.10 -27.78
N TRP A 561 -27.63 -9.60 -26.97
CA TRP A 561 -27.69 -10.98 -26.48
C TRP A 561 -28.89 -11.17 -25.53
N LEU A 562 -29.16 -10.22 -24.64
CA LEU A 562 -30.30 -10.27 -23.72
C LEU A 562 -31.64 -10.21 -24.47
N GLU A 563 -31.78 -9.35 -25.48
CA GLU A 563 -32.99 -9.29 -26.32
C GLU A 563 -33.33 -10.64 -26.96
N GLN A 564 -32.30 -11.40 -27.36
CA GLN A 564 -32.46 -12.69 -28.02
C GLN A 564 -32.68 -13.86 -27.04
N ASN A 565 -31.99 -13.86 -25.89
CA ASN A 565 -31.91 -15.03 -25.02
C ASN A 565 -32.62 -14.85 -23.66
N ALA A 566 -32.83 -13.60 -23.22
CA ALA A 566 -33.47 -13.26 -21.95
C ALA A 566 -34.24 -11.92 -22.06
N PRO A 567 -35.27 -11.84 -22.94
CA PRO A 567 -35.92 -10.58 -23.31
C PRO A 567 -36.53 -9.83 -22.12
N ASP A 568 -36.95 -10.54 -21.06
CA ASP A 568 -37.47 -9.94 -19.83
C ASP A 568 -36.42 -9.11 -19.07
N LEU A 569 -35.13 -9.40 -19.26
CA LEU A 569 -34.02 -8.71 -18.62
C LEU A 569 -33.53 -7.49 -19.40
N ALA A 570 -33.79 -7.44 -20.72
CA ALA A 570 -33.32 -6.34 -21.58
C ALA A 570 -33.83 -4.95 -21.12
N PRO A 571 -35.11 -4.76 -20.74
CA PRO A 571 -35.58 -3.48 -20.19
C PRO A 571 -34.91 -3.11 -18.86
N VAL A 572 -34.63 -4.11 -18.01
CA VAL A 572 -33.93 -3.88 -16.73
C VAL A 572 -32.51 -3.40 -17.01
N PHE A 573 -31.79 -4.09 -17.90
CA PHE A 573 -30.43 -3.75 -18.31
C PHE A 573 -30.32 -2.34 -18.90
N ALA A 574 -31.23 -1.98 -19.81
CA ALA A 574 -31.25 -0.68 -20.47
C ALA A 574 -31.43 0.50 -19.50
N ARG A 575 -32.14 0.30 -18.39
CA ARG A 575 -32.36 1.33 -17.35
C ARG A 575 -31.15 1.56 -16.45
N LEU A 576 -30.24 0.58 -16.33
CA LEU A 576 -29.05 0.70 -15.48
C LEU A 576 -28.06 1.68 -16.09
N SER A 577 -27.54 2.61 -15.30
CA SER A 577 -26.51 3.57 -15.73
C SER A 577 -25.10 3.17 -15.32
N GLN A 578 -24.93 2.39 -14.24
CA GLN A 578 -23.61 1.96 -13.77
C GLN A 578 -23.14 0.70 -14.52
N PRO A 579 -21.91 0.70 -15.08
CA PRO A 579 -21.34 -0.46 -15.75
C PRO A 579 -21.29 -1.73 -14.88
N ALA A 580 -21.00 -1.59 -13.59
CA ALA A 580 -20.93 -2.73 -12.67
C ALA A 580 -22.28 -3.45 -12.52
N LEU A 581 -23.39 -2.72 -12.40
CA LEU A 581 -24.73 -3.29 -12.32
C LEU A 581 -25.13 -4.02 -13.62
N ARG A 582 -24.76 -3.44 -14.77
CA ARG A 582 -24.97 -4.06 -16.08
C ARG A 582 -24.17 -5.36 -16.20
N ALA A 583 -22.90 -5.32 -15.83
CA ALA A 583 -22.01 -6.48 -15.81
C ALA A 583 -22.59 -7.59 -14.93
N ASP A 584 -23.05 -7.27 -13.71
CA ASP A 584 -23.63 -8.24 -12.78
C ASP A 584 -24.88 -8.92 -13.35
N LEU A 585 -25.85 -8.15 -13.85
CA LEU A 585 -27.08 -8.70 -14.43
C LEU A 585 -26.79 -9.55 -15.67
N PHE A 586 -25.93 -9.07 -16.56
CA PHE A 586 -25.57 -9.78 -17.78
C PHE A 586 -24.78 -11.07 -17.47
N ARG A 587 -23.80 -11.01 -16.56
CA ARG A 587 -22.97 -12.14 -16.16
C ARG A 587 -23.81 -13.32 -15.68
N VAL A 588 -24.75 -13.07 -14.76
CA VAL A 588 -25.58 -14.15 -14.20
C VAL A 588 -26.54 -14.72 -15.25
N ALA A 589 -27.10 -13.88 -16.13
CA ALA A 589 -27.97 -14.35 -17.21
C ALA A 589 -27.19 -15.21 -18.23
N LEU A 590 -26.01 -14.75 -18.63
CA LEU A 590 -25.14 -15.45 -19.58
C LEU A 590 -24.69 -16.80 -19.01
N ILE A 591 -24.19 -16.84 -17.78
CA ILE A 591 -23.69 -18.08 -17.17
C ILE A 591 -24.83 -19.08 -16.88
N ALA A 592 -26.03 -18.58 -16.54
CA ALA A 592 -27.21 -19.43 -16.36
C ALA A 592 -27.64 -20.11 -17.66
N GLN A 593 -27.54 -19.41 -18.79
CA GLN A 593 -27.96 -19.92 -20.10
C GLN A 593 -26.89 -20.80 -20.76
N GLU A 594 -25.65 -20.30 -20.84
CA GLU A 594 -24.58 -20.90 -21.65
C GLU A 594 -23.63 -21.77 -20.82
N GLY A 595 -23.55 -21.56 -19.51
CA GLY A 595 -22.47 -22.08 -18.67
C GLY A 595 -21.10 -21.58 -19.13
N GLY A 596 -20.04 -22.29 -18.76
CA GLY A 596 -18.66 -21.94 -19.07
C GLY A 596 -17.98 -21.16 -17.96
N VAL A 597 -16.91 -20.44 -18.29
CA VAL A 597 -16.13 -19.60 -17.36
C VAL A 597 -16.43 -18.15 -17.66
N PHE A 598 -16.85 -17.39 -16.65
CA PHE A 598 -16.86 -15.94 -16.66
C PHE A 598 -15.73 -15.42 -15.78
N ALA A 599 -14.98 -14.44 -16.27
CA ALA A 599 -14.00 -13.72 -15.47
C ALA A 599 -14.02 -12.22 -15.80
N ASP A 600 -13.95 -11.37 -14.79
CA ASP A 600 -13.71 -9.94 -14.98
C ASP A 600 -12.30 -9.74 -15.57
N LEU A 601 -12.11 -8.69 -16.36
CA LEU A 601 -10.82 -8.46 -17.06
C LEU A 601 -9.70 -7.96 -16.15
N ASP A 602 -10.04 -7.68 -14.89
CA ASP A 602 -9.09 -7.39 -13.82
C ASP A 602 -8.68 -8.64 -13.00
N GLU A 603 -9.25 -9.80 -13.33
CA GLU A 603 -8.85 -11.13 -12.87
C GLU A 603 -7.81 -11.69 -13.84
N PHE A 604 -6.54 -11.37 -13.59
CA PHE A 604 -5.47 -11.65 -14.54
C PHE A 604 -4.96 -13.09 -14.40
N PRO A 605 -5.03 -13.93 -15.45
CA PRO A 605 -4.69 -15.34 -15.34
C PRO A 605 -3.17 -15.54 -15.45
N ARG A 606 -2.61 -16.32 -14.54
CA ARG A 606 -1.19 -16.73 -14.54
C ARG A 606 -1.00 -18.22 -14.87
N ALA A 607 -2.05 -19.02 -14.71
CA ALA A 607 -2.07 -20.43 -15.06
C ALA A 607 -3.48 -20.85 -15.50
N PRO A 608 -3.63 -21.94 -16.28
CA PRO A 608 -4.95 -22.41 -16.71
C PRO A 608 -5.87 -22.76 -15.53
N VAL A 609 -7.15 -22.39 -15.61
CA VAL A 609 -8.16 -22.70 -14.58
C VAL A 609 -8.80 -24.08 -14.76
N THR A 610 -8.49 -24.78 -15.86
CA THR A 610 -9.06 -26.09 -16.21
C THR A 610 -8.98 -27.14 -15.10
N PRO A 611 -7.95 -27.21 -14.22
CA PRO A 611 -7.94 -28.17 -13.13
C PRO A 611 -9.06 -27.96 -12.10
N TRP A 612 -9.57 -26.73 -11.95
CA TRP A 612 -10.68 -26.44 -11.04
C TRP A 612 -12.03 -26.94 -11.58
N LEU A 613 -12.15 -27.10 -12.90
CA LEU A 613 -13.39 -27.48 -13.57
C LEU A 613 -13.68 -28.99 -13.48
N ALA A 614 -12.68 -29.79 -13.12
CA ALA A 614 -12.80 -31.24 -13.04
C ALA A 614 -13.89 -31.64 -12.02
N ASP A 615 -14.85 -32.46 -12.48
CA ASP A 615 -16.03 -32.93 -11.74
C ASP A 615 -16.87 -31.82 -11.09
N ALA A 616 -16.66 -30.56 -11.46
CA ALA A 616 -17.39 -29.44 -10.92
C ALA A 616 -18.64 -29.15 -11.77
N ARG A 617 -19.77 -28.94 -11.10
CA ARG A 617 -20.95 -28.32 -11.69
C ARG A 617 -20.85 -26.80 -11.61
N ALA A 618 -20.26 -26.28 -10.53
CA ALA A 618 -19.90 -24.88 -10.40
C ALA A 618 -18.58 -24.72 -9.63
N VAL A 619 -17.79 -23.72 -9.98
CA VAL A 619 -16.59 -23.26 -9.26
C VAL A 619 -16.80 -21.81 -8.88
N MET A 620 -16.61 -21.52 -7.60
CA MET A 620 -16.83 -20.21 -6.98
C MET A 620 -15.69 -19.91 -6.00
N VAL A 621 -15.46 -18.63 -5.73
CA VAL A 621 -14.38 -18.17 -4.85
C VAL A 621 -14.97 -17.58 -3.58
N ILE A 622 -14.48 -18.00 -2.41
CA ILE A 622 -14.82 -17.38 -1.13
C ILE A 622 -13.88 -16.20 -0.91
N GLU A 623 -14.45 -15.00 -0.79
CA GLU A 623 -13.72 -13.78 -0.42
C GLU A 623 -13.58 -13.72 1.09
N GLU A 624 -12.44 -14.20 1.60
CA GLU A 624 -12.21 -14.35 3.04
C GLU A 624 -12.31 -13.02 3.82
N GLY A 625 -12.17 -11.88 3.13
CA GLY A 625 -12.35 -10.55 3.71
C GLY A 625 -13.75 -10.29 4.27
N HIS A 626 -14.80 -10.82 3.66
CA HIS A 626 -16.20 -10.62 4.10
C HIS A 626 -16.97 -11.94 4.25
N GLY A 627 -16.41 -13.05 3.76
CA GLY A 627 -17.10 -14.34 3.65
C GLY A 627 -18.04 -14.44 2.46
N THR A 628 -18.06 -13.45 1.57
CA THR A 628 -18.91 -13.45 0.38
C THR A 628 -18.40 -14.41 -0.68
N ILE A 629 -19.29 -14.86 -1.55
CA ILE A 629 -18.92 -15.54 -2.79
C ILE A 629 -18.66 -14.48 -3.86
N ALA A 630 -17.44 -14.46 -4.38
CA ALA A 630 -17.01 -13.54 -5.42
C ALA A 630 -17.81 -13.79 -6.71
N ASN A 631 -18.25 -12.72 -7.37
CA ASN A 631 -18.96 -12.80 -8.65
C ASN A 631 -18.10 -12.35 -9.84
N ASN A 632 -16.88 -11.87 -9.59
CA ASN A 632 -15.87 -11.52 -10.61
C ASN A 632 -15.29 -12.76 -11.32
N PHE A 633 -15.40 -13.95 -10.72
CA PHE A 633 -15.09 -15.23 -11.37
C PHE A 633 -16.17 -16.26 -11.07
N LEU A 634 -16.70 -16.90 -12.12
CA LEU A 634 -17.66 -17.98 -12.03
C LEU A 634 -17.32 -19.03 -13.08
N ALA A 635 -17.39 -20.31 -12.74
CA ALA A 635 -17.41 -21.36 -13.76
C ALA A 635 -18.57 -22.29 -13.51
N THR A 636 -19.45 -22.55 -14.49
CA THR A 636 -20.68 -23.32 -14.24
C THR A 636 -21.08 -24.18 -15.42
N LEU A 637 -21.86 -25.22 -15.16
CA LEU A 637 -22.73 -25.80 -16.17
C LEU A 637 -23.89 -24.86 -16.52
N PRO A 638 -24.46 -24.96 -17.73
CA PRO A 638 -25.70 -24.27 -18.06
C PRO A 638 -26.88 -24.82 -17.25
N ALA A 639 -27.93 -24.02 -17.14
CA ALA A 639 -29.23 -24.37 -16.56
C ALA A 639 -29.18 -24.92 -15.11
N LEU A 640 -28.20 -24.49 -14.31
CA LEU A 640 -28.20 -24.80 -12.88
C LEU A 640 -29.33 -24.02 -12.16
N PRO A 641 -30.21 -24.70 -11.39
CA PRO A 641 -31.32 -24.04 -10.70
C PRO A 641 -30.91 -22.83 -9.86
N LEU A 642 -29.77 -22.95 -9.17
CA LEU A 642 -29.11 -21.86 -8.45
C LEU A 642 -29.00 -20.56 -9.26
N PHE A 643 -28.45 -20.62 -10.48
CA PHE A 643 -28.20 -19.42 -11.29
C PHE A 643 -29.46 -18.88 -11.95
N THR A 644 -30.45 -19.73 -12.21
CA THR A 644 -31.80 -19.30 -12.62
C THR A 644 -32.48 -18.49 -11.51
N ARG A 645 -32.46 -18.99 -10.26
CA ARG A 645 -32.99 -18.25 -9.10
C ARG A 645 -32.24 -16.94 -8.85
N LEU A 646 -30.92 -16.97 -8.94
CA LEU A 646 -30.08 -15.79 -8.78
C LEU A 646 -30.42 -14.70 -9.81
N THR A 647 -30.55 -15.08 -11.08
CA THR A 647 -30.91 -14.15 -12.16
C THR A 647 -32.27 -13.48 -11.88
N ALA A 648 -33.29 -14.26 -11.53
CA ALA A 648 -34.61 -13.73 -11.19
C ALA A 648 -34.59 -12.81 -9.96
N ARG A 649 -33.81 -13.19 -8.92
CA ARG A 649 -33.62 -12.38 -7.71
C ARG A 649 -33.01 -11.02 -8.02
N ILE A 650 -31.90 -11.01 -8.76
CA ILE A 650 -31.18 -9.79 -9.13
C ILE A 650 -32.09 -8.90 -9.99
N ALA A 651 -32.75 -9.45 -11.00
CA ALA A 651 -33.66 -8.70 -11.86
C ALA A 651 -34.78 -8.01 -11.05
N ASN A 652 -35.42 -8.74 -10.13
CA ASN A 652 -36.45 -8.19 -9.26
C ASN A 652 -35.93 -7.11 -8.30
N ARG A 653 -34.73 -7.29 -7.72
CA ARG A 653 -34.10 -6.27 -6.87
C ARG A 653 -33.79 -5.01 -7.65
N LEU A 654 -33.10 -5.13 -8.78
CA LEU A 654 -32.75 -4.00 -9.62
C LEU A 654 -33.99 -3.26 -10.10
N THR A 655 -35.09 -3.96 -10.40
CA THR A 655 -36.37 -3.35 -10.78
C THR A 655 -36.96 -2.48 -9.68
N LYS A 656 -36.90 -2.93 -8.42
CA LYS A 656 -37.53 -2.28 -7.27
C LYS A 656 -36.65 -1.24 -6.58
N THR A 657 -35.33 -1.33 -6.70
CA THR A 657 -34.39 -0.42 -6.05
C THR A 657 -34.12 0.79 -6.96
N GLN A 658 -34.33 2.00 -6.45
CA GLN A 658 -34.12 3.23 -7.21
C GLN A 658 -32.62 3.55 -7.41
N THR A 659 -31.81 3.34 -6.37
CA THR A 659 -30.36 3.57 -6.38
C THR A 659 -29.63 2.28 -5.95
N PRO A 660 -29.62 1.26 -6.81
CA PRO A 660 -29.01 -0.03 -6.48
C PRO A 660 -27.50 0.08 -6.27
N TYR A 661 -26.97 -0.70 -5.33
CA TYR A 661 -25.54 -0.83 -5.09
C TYR A 661 -25.05 -2.18 -5.61
N ALA A 662 -24.06 -2.18 -6.52
CA ALA A 662 -23.62 -3.39 -7.23
C ALA A 662 -23.33 -4.56 -6.29
N TRP A 663 -22.51 -4.34 -5.26
CA TRP A 663 -22.15 -5.41 -4.33
C TRP A 663 -23.33 -6.01 -3.55
N TRP A 664 -24.35 -5.21 -3.27
CA TRP A 664 -25.48 -5.61 -2.45
C TRP A 664 -26.67 -6.11 -3.27
N ASP A 665 -27.07 -5.39 -4.30
CA ASP A 665 -28.33 -5.63 -5.02
C ASP A 665 -28.20 -6.60 -6.20
N SER A 666 -27.01 -6.71 -6.79
CA SER A 666 -26.75 -7.56 -7.97
C SER A 666 -25.54 -8.48 -7.85
N GLY A 667 -24.63 -8.17 -6.93
CA GLY A 667 -23.30 -8.75 -6.87
C GLY A 667 -23.13 -9.81 -5.78
N PRO A 668 -21.97 -9.83 -5.10
CA PRO A 668 -21.59 -10.90 -4.18
C PRO A 668 -22.60 -11.19 -3.07
N ALA A 669 -23.32 -10.19 -2.54
CA ALA A 669 -24.32 -10.44 -1.50
C ALA A 669 -25.46 -11.38 -1.97
N GLN A 670 -26.00 -11.16 -3.17
CA GLN A 670 -27.10 -11.98 -3.69
C GLN A 670 -26.62 -13.36 -4.13
N LEU A 671 -25.43 -13.44 -4.73
CA LEU A 671 -24.80 -14.72 -5.07
C LEU A 671 -24.55 -15.56 -3.81
N THR A 672 -23.98 -14.95 -2.76
CA THR A 672 -23.70 -15.62 -1.48
C THR A 672 -24.95 -16.25 -0.90
N LEU A 673 -26.08 -15.53 -0.93
CA LEU A 673 -27.34 -16.02 -0.40
C LEU A 673 -27.88 -17.24 -1.17
N GLU A 674 -27.90 -17.16 -2.50
CA GLU A 674 -28.41 -18.25 -3.34
C GLU A 674 -27.50 -19.48 -3.28
N VAL A 675 -26.18 -19.27 -3.26
CA VAL A 675 -25.20 -20.36 -3.12
C VAL A 675 -25.32 -21.03 -1.76
N PHE A 676 -25.54 -20.26 -0.70
CA PHE A 676 -25.80 -20.81 0.62
C PHE A 676 -27.06 -21.69 0.60
N ALA A 677 -28.15 -21.23 0.00
CA ALA A 677 -29.38 -22.02 -0.13
C ALA A 677 -29.16 -23.33 -0.92
N ALA A 678 -28.42 -23.27 -2.03
CA ALA A 678 -28.07 -24.46 -2.81
C ALA A 678 -27.19 -25.44 -2.01
N GLN A 679 -26.29 -24.93 -1.17
CA GLN A 679 -25.43 -25.78 -0.34
C GLN A 679 -26.19 -26.50 0.77
N GLN A 680 -27.30 -25.94 1.25
CA GLN A 680 -28.21 -26.61 2.20
C GLN A 680 -29.10 -27.66 1.53
N SER A 681 -29.20 -27.66 0.20
CA SER A 681 -30.00 -28.63 -0.55
C SER A 681 -29.21 -29.89 -0.86
N GLU A 682 -29.75 -31.05 -0.46
CA GLU A 682 -29.13 -32.36 -0.73
C GLU A 682 -28.96 -32.64 -2.23
N THR A 683 -29.86 -32.09 -3.06
CA THR A 683 -29.86 -32.31 -4.51
C THR A 683 -28.98 -31.32 -5.27
N GLU A 684 -28.74 -30.13 -4.73
CA GLU A 684 -27.95 -29.10 -5.42
C GLU A 684 -26.48 -29.05 -4.98
N ARG A 685 -26.15 -29.40 -3.73
CA ARG A 685 -24.79 -29.27 -3.16
C ARG A 685 -23.70 -30.06 -3.89
N ALA A 686 -24.06 -31.19 -4.50
CA ALA A 686 -23.10 -32.03 -5.21
C ALA A 686 -22.57 -31.29 -6.46
N GLY A 687 -21.24 -31.24 -6.61
CA GLY A 687 -20.53 -30.57 -7.68
C GLY A 687 -20.27 -29.08 -7.46
N LEU A 688 -20.65 -28.49 -6.31
CA LEU A 688 -20.29 -27.12 -5.98
C LEU A 688 -18.87 -27.08 -5.38
N ARG A 689 -17.93 -26.46 -6.10
CA ARG A 689 -16.53 -26.30 -5.68
C ARG A 689 -16.29 -24.88 -5.18
N PHE A 690 -15.74 -24.79 -3.97
CA PHE A 690 -15.36 -23.53 -3.35
C PHE A 690 -13.83 -23.42 -3.30
N LEU A 691 -13.29 -22.34 -3.84
CA LEU A 691 -11.87 -22.01 -3.73
C LEU A 691 -11.69 -21.03 -2.58
N THR A 692 -10.66 -21.26 -1.75
CA THR A 692 -10.16 -20.23 -0.85
C THR A 692 -9.50 -19.12 -1.66
N GLN A 693 -9.38 -17.94 -1.08
CA GLN A 693 -8.72 -16.82 -1.76
C GLN A 693 -7.27 -17.17 -2.14
N ALA A 694 -6.53 -17.85 -1.26
CA ALA A 694 -5.17 -18.30 -1.57
C ALA A 694 -5.12 -19.33 -2.72
N ALA A 695 -6.05 -20.29 -2.76
CA ALA A 695 -6.11 -21.27 -3.85
C ALA A 695 -6.43 -20.61 -5.20
N TYR A 696 -7.30 -19.60 -5.18
CA TYR A 696 -7.59 -18.78 -6.35
C TYR A 696 -6.37 -17.94 -6.77
N GLU A 697 -5.74 -17.28 -5.81
CA GLU A 697 -4.51 -16.49 -5.96
C GLU A 697 -3.28 -17.30 -6.33
N GLN A 698 -3.34 -18.64 -6.45
CA GLN A 698 -2.27 -19.44 -7.06
C GLN A 698 -2.28 -19.36 -8.59
N ARG A 699 -3.45 -19.17 -9.20
CA ARG A 699 -3.59 -19.15 -10.67
C ARG A 699 -4.05 -17.81 -11.21
N ILE A 700 -4.74 -16.99 -10.42
CA ILE A 700 -5.24 -15.68 -10.83
C ILE A 700 -4.59 -14.59 -9.97
N SER A 701 -4.24 -13.45 -10.57
CA SER A 701 -3.87 -12.25 -9.84
C SER A 701 -5.11 -11.39 -9.65
N THR A 702 -5.44 -11.10 -8.39
CA THR A 702 -6.58 -10.28 -7.99
C THR A 702 -6.11 -8.91 -7.51
N ASN A 703 -7.07 -7.98 -7.34
CA ASN A 703 -6.84 -6.66 -6.74
C ASN A 703 -5.69 -5.88 -7.38
N LEU A 704 -5.49 -6.14 -8.68
CA LEU A 704 -4.44 -5.54 -9.44
C LEU A 704 -4.69 -4.03 -9.58
N PRO A 705 -3.61 -3.23 -9.69
CA PRO A 705 -3.66 -1.76 -9.60
C PRO A 705 -4.16 -1.10 -10.89
N PHE A 706 -5.21 -1.66 -11.51
CA PHE A 706 -5.82 -1.14 -12.72
C PHE A 706 -6.28 0.31 -12.53
N VAL A 707 -6.06 1.12 -13.57
CA VAL A 707 -6.40 2.54 -13.64
C VAL A 707 -7.85 2.81 -13.23
N HIS A 708 -8.80 2.00 -13.73
CA HIS A 708 -10.23 2.19 -13.47
C HIS A 708 -10.65 1.88 -12.01
N LYS A 709 -9.84 1.15 -11.24
CA LYS A 709 -10.11 0.84 -9.81
C LYS A 709 -9.68 1.96 -8.84
N ARG A 710 -9.04 3.02 -9.36
CA ARG A 710 -8.48 4.08 -8.52
C ARG A 710 -9.45 5.24 -8.25
N SER A 711 -10.60 5.26 -8.92
CA SER A 711 -11.67 6.21 -8.62
C SER A 711 -12.41 5.80 -7.32
N PRO A 712 -12.76 6.75 -6.43
CA PRO A 712 -13.58 6.48 -5.24
C PRO A 712 -14.94 5.84 -5.55
N ASP A 713 -15.47 6.09 -6.74
CA ASP A 713 -16.81 5.65 -7.17
C ASP A 713 -16.74 4.51 -8.21
N HIS A 714 -15.63 3.77 -8.35
CA HIS A 714 -15.56 2.69 -9.35
C HIS A 714 -16.60 1.56 -9.17
N TRP A 715 -17.26 1.51 -8.00
CA TRP A 715 -18.40 0.63 -7.71
C TRP A 715 -19.74 1.37 -7.53
N ARG A 716 -19.83 2.68 -7.80
CA ARG A 716 -20.98 3.54 -7.47
C ARG A 716 -21.38 4.52 -8.56
#